data_AF-A0A4P9ZA39-F1
#
_entry.id   AF-A0A4P9ZA39-F1
#
_cell.length_a   1.000
_cell.length_b   1.000
_cell.length_c   1.000
_cell.angle_alpha   90.00
_cell.angle_beta   90.00
_cell.angle_gamma   90.00
#
_symmetry.space_group_name_H-M   'P 1'
#
loop_
_entity.id
_entity.type
_entity.pdbx_description
1 polymer ?
#
loop_
_entity_poly.entity_id
_entity_poly.type
_entity_poly.pdbx_seq_one_letter_code
_entity_poly.pdbx_strand_id
1 'polypeptide(L)'
;MYAAFGTKSSDRWCKPSTVLPFHQNRQNNTFGQLVYAHGTDAQDSGNDVYSAPSEFRNADGSFIRGNTAQEARLDPRTLDARVDQGVVQLPLLLAKTIGQNILLRVSPAKLRQLAADIYVSMEKEQLQRAPALSLDADAHIGALFLQQYSHARRVLGELIKREDDRFNPQAVLDIGYGPGTGMIALNELMGDDFLPRVKDVYVVGRSNKEMKKRAKILLSRQLCEVPDASDAAAASNSLSGFVGPVETSRINIRTRIRDALPSTKQYDLIIVNQALLTREHNFPRDVDLNLEMILGLLLPGGHLVLIERGNTLGFETIARARQVMLRPESYKLERGRIPRPYIRGSSVKPQRLRHEDQLITDAHVAHEERLLAALDAEERDSRVSDFEAEINERHGAVSADELRFEFEDDANFEVTAVEEAAEPAESAHIDYHLSVVAPCPHHSACPLQLGDPKYYKISNHKHRFSFCSFDQVVERPKYTMELKRGKLLATAWDKRAHDGFGFDRISKSALKVLEGLGRRNSGNTESGSFSYLIMRREKNDAATVRTIETQREHHYDNNNSHDLPRVIEYPTRIKNNVKLKMCTLSGNVEVWQVPKSLGKQTYHDARKVRQGDMWALGKKSTVVRNRFSDEKLENLKRLASTNSKHARRAQQKKNTRKLVGVLADKFDWPEQIFDEVAAQLEQSKKYRTQGKRASYDVDPRDFDGK
;
A
#
# COMPACT_ATOMS: atom_id res chain seq x y z
N MET A 1 -59.93 -53.22 34.43
CA MET A 1 -58.58 -53.16 35.06
C MET A 1 -57.59 -52.83 33.96
N TYR A 2 -56.65 -51.92 34.21
CA TYR A 2 -55.66 -51.37 33.26
C TYR A 2 -56.20 -50.54 32.09
N ALA A 3 -55.43 -49.50 31.74
CA ALA A 3 -55.88 -48.32 31.02
C ALA A 3 -55.22 -48.18 29.64
N ALA A 4 -55.82 -47.33 28.80
CA ALA A 4 -55.41 -47.11 27.42
C ALA A 4 -54.09 -46.34 27.26
N PHE A 5 -53.41 -46.56 26.12
CA PHE A 5 -52.81 -45.47 25.33
C PHE A 5 -52.92 -45.80 23.83
N GLY A 6 -53.31 -44.80 23.03
CA GLY A 6 -53.81 -44.99 21.67
C GLY A 6 -52.77 -44.91 20.55
N THR A 7 -53.05 -45.70 19.51
CA THR A 7 -52.92 -45.39 18.07
C THR A 7 -51.82 -44.42 17.61
N LYS A 8 -50.85 -44.98 16.87
CA LYS A 8 -49.96 -44.24 15.97
C LYS A 8 -50.76 -43.57 14.85
N SER A 9 -50.47 -42.32 14.54
CA SER A 9 -50.76 -41.71 13.23
C SER A 9 -49.48 -41.12 12.65
N SER A 10 -49.46 -41.03 11.32
CA SER A 10 -48.31 -40.66 10.51
C SER A 10 -48.10 -39.15 10.43
N ASP A 11 -46.89 -38.69 10.75
CA ASP A 11 -46.21 -37.67 9.95
C ASP A 11 -44.74 -37.50 10.40
N ARG A 12 -43.79 -37.85 9.53
CA ARG A 12 -42.36 -37.67 9.81
C ARG A 12 -41.53 -37.34 8.57
N TRP A 13 -41.97 -36.32 7.83
CA TRP A 13 -41.12 -35.66 6.85
C TRP A 13 -39.93 -35.00 7.56
N CYS A 14 -38.71 -35.41 7.21
CA CYS A 14 -37.49 -34.79 7.70
C CYS A 14 -37.40 -33.34 7.21
N LYS A 15 -37.52 -32.37 8.12
CA LYS A 15 -37.05 -31.00 7.84
C LYS A 15 -35.52 -31.04 7.71
N PRO A 16 -34.92 -30.46 6.66
CA PRO A 16 -33.46 -30.39 6.55
C PRO A 16 -32.92 -29.49 7.66
N SER A 17 -32.10 -30.04 8.55
CA SER A 17 -31.47 -29.30 9.63
C SER A 17 -30.36 -28.40 9.06
N THR A 18 -30.68 -27.15 8.76
CA THR A 18 -29.76 -26.08 8.31
C THR A 18 -28.80 -25.59 9.40
N VAL A 19 -28.67 -26.34 10.49
CA VAL A 19 -27.98 -25.97 11.72
C VAL A 19 -27.11 -27.14 12.16
N LEU A 20 -25.79 -26.89 12.27
CA LEU A 20 -24.84 -27.91 12.73
C LEU A 20 -25.07 -28.29 14.21
N PRO A 21 -24.74 -29.52 14.65
CA PRO A 21 -25.09 -30.06 15.99
C PRO A 21 -24.51 -29.34 17.23
N PHE A 22 -23.88 -28.18 17.07
CA PHE A 22 -23.16 -27.43 18.09
C PHE A 22 -23.56 -25.93 18.13
N HIS A 23 -24.70 -25.59 17.53
CA HIS A 23 -25.21 -24.21 17.42
C HIS A 23 -26.05 -23.73 18.62
N GLN A 24 -26.22 -24.60 19.62
CA GLN A 24 -26.85 -24.30 20.91
C GLN A 24 -25.77 -24.28 22.00
N ASN A 25 -25.82 -23.27 22.87
CA ASN A 25 -25.02 -23.25 24.09
C ASN A 25 -25.69 -24.12 25.18
N ARG A 26 -25.05 -24.27 26.35
CA ARG A 26 -25.54 -25.08 27.48
C ARG A 26 -26.91 -24.62 28.05
N GLN A 27 -27.44 -23.50 27.57
CA GLN A 27 -28.74 -22.92 27.93
C GLN A 27 -29.74 -22.91 26.76
N ASN A 28 -29.47 -23.67 25.69
CA ASN A 28 -30.34 -23.87 24.53
C ASN A 28 -30.61 -22.64 23.64
N ASN A 29 -29.92 -21.52 23.87
CA ASN A 29 -30.07 -20.29 23.09
C ASN A 29 -29.33 -20.38 21.75
N THR A 30 -29.94 -19.88 20.68
CA THR A 30 -29.34 -19.81 19.34
C THR A 30 -28.37 -18.64 19.22
N PHE A 31 -27.20 -18.90 18.60
CA PHE A 31 -26.17 -17.89 18.40
C PHE A 31 -26.66 -16.72 17.52
N GLY A 32 -26.72 -15.51 18.09
CA GLY A 32 -27.12 -14.28 17.40
C GLY A 32 -28.28 -13.53 18.06
N GLN A 33 -28.97 -14.13 19.03
CA GLN A 33 -30.01 -13.45 19.80
C GLN A 33 -29.39 -12.36 20.69
N LEU A 34 -29.93 -11.14 20.63
CA LEU A 34 -29.55 -10.05 21.54
C LEU A 34 -29.85 -10.48 22.98
N VAL A 35 -28.80 -10.59 23.79
CA VAL A 35 -28.95 -10.81 25.23
C VAL A 35 -29.40 -9.50 25.84
N TYR A 36 -30.71 -9.33 26.01
CA TYR A 36 -31.24 -8.31 26.90
C TYR A 36 -30.71 -8.60 28.31
N ALA A 37 -29.86 -7.71 28.81
CA ALA A 37 -29.54 -7.72 30.22
C ALA A 37 -30.84 -7.39 30.96
N HIS A 38 -31.24 -8.24 31.91
CA HIS A 38 -32.24 -7.89 32.91
C HIS A 38 -31.65 -6.80 33.82
N GLY A 39 -31.68 -5.56 33.33
CA GLY A 39 -31.60 -4.37 34.17
C GLY A 39 -32.96 -4.17 34.83
N THR A 40 -32.95 -4.03 36.14
CA THR A 40 -34.14 -3.80 36.97
C THR A 40 -34.91 -2.57 36.50
N ASP A 41 -36.22 -2.72 36.32
CA ASP A 41 -37.13 -1.62 36.00
C ASP A 41 -37.08 -0.56 37.11
N ALA A 42 -36.49 0.59 36.79
CA ALA A 42 -36.73 1.80 37.55
C ALA A 42 -38.08 2.37 37.09
N GLN A 43 -39.11 2.25 37.94
CA GLN A 43 -40.35 3.00 37.78
C GLN A 43 -40.03 4.49 37.97
N ASP A 44 -39.97 5.24 36.87
CA ASP A 44 -39.91 6.70 36.92
C ASP A 44 -41.25 7.25 36.43
N SER A 45 -42.08 7.66 37.40
CA SER A 45 -43.46 8.07 37.19
C SER A 45 -43.56 9.58 37.00
N GLY A 46 -44.01 10.02 35.82
CA GLY A 46 -44.54 11.36 35.60
C GLY A 46 -43.56 12.35 34.96
N ASN A 47 -43.70 12.56 33.65
CA ASN A 47 -43.69 13.89 33.05
C ASN A 47 -44.36 13.85 31.67
N ASP A 48 -44.99 14.97 31.30
CA ASP A 48 -45.91 15.09 30.16
C ASP A 48 -45.29 14.73 28.80
N VAL A 49 -46.03 13.95 28.00
CA VAL A 49 -45.64 13.55 26.64
C VAL A 49 -46.55 14.21 25.60
N TYR A 50 -46.35 15.51 25.36
CA TYR A 50 -46.90 16.20 24.18
C TYR A 50 -45.93 17.26 23.63
N SER A 51 -45.12 16.85 22.63
CA SER A 51 -44.82 17.60 21.39
C SER A 51 -43.63 16.93 20.67
N ALA A 52 -43.74 16.65 19.36
CA ALA A 52 -42.75 15.90 18.59
C ALA A 52 -41.81 16.74 17.66
N PRO A 53 -40.82 17.47 18.20
CA PRO A 53 -39.67 18.08 17.49
C PRO A 53 -38.80 17.44 16.39
N SER A 54 -38.84 16.16 15.98
CA SER A 54 -37.66 15.61 15.25
C SER A 54 -37.75 14.35 14.38
N GLU A 55 -37.35 14.52 13.12
CA GLU A 55 -36.53 13.57 12.34
C GLU A 55 -35.30 14.20 11.62
N PHE A 56 -34.86 15.41 12.01
CA PHE A 56 -33.43 15.65 12.32
C PHE A 56 -32.99 17.03 12.88
N ARG A 57 -33.59 18.20 12.61
CA ARG A 57 -34.98 18.63 12.82
C ARG A 57 -35.43 19.68 11.79
N ASN A 58 -36.66 19.53 11.32
CA ASN A 58 -37.65 20.61 11.15
C ASN A 58 -38.98 20.06 11.73
N ALA A 59 -40.02 20.83 12.06
CA ALA A 59 -40.18 22.28 11.96
C ALA A 59 -39.10 23.12 12.67
N ASP A 60 -39.11 24.42 12.37
CA ASP A 60 -38.12 25.49 12.44
C ASP A 60 -37.40 25.79 13.78
N GLY A 61 -37.30 24.83 14.69
CA GLY A 61 -36.13 24.69 15.57
C GLY A 61 -34.89 24.22 14.79
N SER A 62 -34.60 24.84 13.64
CA SER A 62 -34.10 24.17 12.44
C SER A 62 -32.68 23.59 12.52
N PHE A 63 -32.50 22.39 11.95
CA PHE A 63 -31.48 22.04 10.94
C PHE A 63 -31.75 20.60 10.45
N ILE A 64 -31.97 20.38 9.15
CA ILE A 64 -31.81 19.05 8.52
C ILE A 64 -30.67 19.15 7.51
N ARG A 65 -29.52 18.55 7.82
CA ARG A 65 -28.37 18.43 6.89
C ARG A 65 -27.63 17.11 7.14
N GLY A 66 -27.30 16.38 6.08
CA GLY A 66 -26.70 15.05 6.17
C GLY A 66 -27.65 13.98 6.73
N ASN A 67 -27.14 12.76 6.90
CA ASN A 67 -27.96 11.56 7.09
C ASN A 67 -28.11 11.16 8.57
N THR A 68 -27.51 11.93 9.47
CA THR A 68 -27.48 11.62 10.90
C THR A 68 -27.67 12.88 11.74
N ALA A 69 -28.21 12.74 12.95
CA ALA A 69 -28.34 13.85 13.90
C ALA A 69 -26.98 14.48 14.31
N GLN A 70 -25.85 13.80 14.07
CA GLN A 70 -24.54 14.41 14.26
C GLN A 70 -24.17 15.33 13.09
N GLU A 71 -24.57 14.99 11.87
CA GLU A 71 -24.31 15.78 10.66
C GLU A 71 -25.22 16.98 10.54
N ALA A 72 -26.46 16.88 11.01
CA ALA A 72 -27.41 18.00 11.05
C ALA A 72 -26.92 19.18 11.90
N ARG A 73 -25.90 18.98 12.73
CA ARG A 73 -25.29 19.98 13.62
C ARG A 73 -23.94 20.51 13.12
N LEU A 74 -23.53 20.22 11.88
CA LEU A 74 -22.27 20.67 11.30
C LEU A 74 -22.48 21.87 10.37
N ASP A 75 -21.45 22.70 10.21
CA ASP A 75 -21.41 23.72 9.15
C ASP A 75 -21.52 23.02 7.77
N PRO A 76 -22.31 23.54 6.82
CA PRO A 76 -22.44 22.95 5.48
C PRO A 76 -21.09 22.70 4.79
N ARG A 77 -20.09 23.58 5.00
CA ARG A 77 -18.75 23.42 4.46
C ARG A 77 -17.97 22.30 5.14
N THR A 78 -18.24 22.01 6.42
CA THR A 78 -17.69 20.82 7.10
C THR A 78 -18.34 19.55 6.59
N LEU A 79 -19.65 19.57 6.29
CA LEU A 79 -20.35 18.42 5.74
C LEU A 79 -19.85 18.09 4.32
N ASP A 80 -19.64 19.10 3.49
CA ASP A 80 -19.03 18.92 2.16
C ASP A 80 -17.55 18.48 2.26
N ALA A 81 -16.77 19.13 3.12
CA ALA A 81 -15.35 18.78 3.30
C ALA A 81 -15.13 17.40 3.98
N ARG A 82 -16.14 16.84 4.65
CA ARG A 82 -16.10 15.49 5.24
C ARG A 82 -16.13 14.43 4.14
N VAL A 83 -15.38 13.36 4.38
CA VAL A 83 -15.45 12.13 3.57
C VAL A 83 -16.22 11.04 4.32
N ASP A 84 -16.68 9.99 3.63
CA ASP A 84 -17.47 8.91 4.24
C ASP A 84 -16.80 8.37 5.52
N GLN A 85 -17.53 8.46 6.64
CA GLN A 85 -17.13 8.01 7.98
C GLN A 85 -17.97 6.83 8.47
N GLY A 86 -18.91 6.36 7.64
CA GLY A 86 -19.81 5.26 7.93
C GLY A 86 -19.07 3.94 8.12
N VAL A 87 -19.72 2.98 8.77
CA VAL A 87 -19.22 1.61 8.80
C VAL A 87 -19.58 0.96 7.48
N VAL A 88 -18.58 0.62 6.66
CA VAL A 88 -18.81 -0.09 5.40
C VAL A 88 -19.37 -1.47 5.71
N GLN A 89 -20.43 -1.87 5.02
CA GLN A 89 -20.99 -3.21 5.06
C GLN A 89 -20.74 -3.89 3.70
N LEU A 90 -20.45 -5.19 3.72
CA LEU A 90 -20.38 -5.98 2.49
C LEU A 90 -21.80 -6.46 2.14
N PRO A 91 -22.28 -6.32 0.89
CA PRO A 91 -23.60 -6.80 0.49
C PRO A 91 -23.86 -8.25 0.90
N LEU A 92 -25.06 -8.49 1.45
CA LEU A 92 -25.39 -9.78 2.07
C LEU A 92 -25.23 -10.96 1.10
N LEU A 93 -25.53 -10.77 -0.19
CA LEU A 93 -25.37 -11.80 -1.22
C LEU A 93 -23.90 -12.15 -1.48
N LEU A 94 -22.99 -11.16 -1.52
CA LEU A 94 -21.54 -11.38 -1.61
C LEU A 94 -21.02 -12.08 -0.35
N ALA A 95 -21.44 -11.61 0.83
CA ALA A 95 -21.07 -12.20 2.11
C ALA A 95 -21.50 -13.68 2.22
N LYS A 96 -22.73 -14.00 1.79
CA LYS A 96 -23.25 -15.38 1.69
C LYS A 96 -22.44 -16.21 0.70
N THR A 97 -22.22 -15.71 -0.52
CA THR A 97 -21.48 -16.41 -1.59
C THR A 97 -20.05 -16.76 -1.16
N ILE A 98 -19.33 -15.84 -0.51
CA ILE A 98 -17.99 -16.10 0.03
C ILE A 98 -18.04 -17.19 1.09
N GLY A 99 -18.98 -17.12 2.05
CA GLY A 99 -19.15 -18.17 3.05
C GLY A 99 -19.46 -19.54 2.42
N GLN A 100 -20.51 -19.61 1.61
CA GLN A 100 -21.17 -20.85 1.18
C GLN A 100 -20.50 -21.53 -0.02
N ASN A 101 -19.96 -20.77 -0.97
CA ASN A 101 -19.45 -21.33 -2.23
C ASN A 101 -17.92 -21.28 -2.35
N ILE A 102 -17.25 -20.53 -1.47
CA ILE A 102 -15.79 -20.40 -1.42
C ILE A 102 -15.24 -21.04 -0.14
N LEU A 103 -15.54 -20.50 1.04
CA LEU A 103 -14.83 -20.83 2.28
C LEU A 103 -15.29 -22.13 2.97
N LEU A 104 -16.60 -22.43 3.01
CA LEU A 104 -17.12 -23.66 3.65
C LEU A 104 -16.66 -24.96 2.98
N ARG A 105 -16.05 -24.87 1.80
CA ARG A 105 -15.49 -26.01 1.06
C ARG A 105 -14.12 -26.47 1.58
N VAL A 106 -13.46 -25.65 2.40
CA VAL A 106 -12.12 -25.91 2.92
C VAL A 106 -12.20 -26.32 4.39
N SER A 107 -11.39 -27.30 4.81
CA SER A 107 -11.24 -27.63 6.23
C SER A 107 -10.93 -26.36 7.05
N PRO A 108 -11.77 -25.98 8.05
CA PRO A 108 -11.60 -24.73 8.78
C PRO A 108 -10.25 -24.60 9.50
N ALA A 109 -9.61 -25.72 9.86
CA ALA A 109 -8.27 -25.72 10.43
C ALA A 109 -7.22 -25.26 9.38
N LYS A 110 -7.25 -25.87 8.18
CA LYS A 110 -6.32 -25.53 7.09
C LYS A 110 -6.54 -24.11 6.56
N LEU A 111 -7.80 -23.68 6.46
CA LEU A 111 -8.14 -22.31 6.04
C LEU A 111 -7.60 -21.26 7.04
N ARG A 112 -7.72 -21.52 8.35
CA ARG A 112 -7.15 -20.65 9.39
C ARG A 112 -5.64 -20.63 9.39
N GLN A 113 -4.98 -21.76 9.14
CA GLN A 113 -3.53 -21.84 8.99
C GLN A 113 -3.04 -20.99 7.81
N LEU A 114 -3.63 -21.15 6.62
CA LEU A 114 -3.25 -20.35 5.45
C LEU A 114 -3.55 -18.85 5.63
N ALA A 115 -4.68 -18.50 6.25
CA ALA A 115 -4.99 -17.11 6.61
C ALA A 115 -3.98 -16.55 7.64
N ALA A 116 -3.56 -17.36 8.61
CA ALA A 116 -2.50 -17.02 9.55
C ALA A 116 -1.17 -16.77 8.80
N ASP A 117 -0.74 -17.67 7.93
CA ASP A 117 0.50 -17.55 7.15
C ASP A 117 0.50 -16.28 6.26
N ILE A 118 -0.67 -15.90 5.72
CA ILE A 118 -0.87 -14.62 5.02
C ILE A 118 -0.64 -13.42 5.98
N TYR A 119 -1.17 -13.45 7.20
CA TYR A 119 -0.90 -12.41 8.20
C TYR A 119 0.59 -12.38 8.62
N VAL A 120 1.25 -13.55 8.76
CA VAL A 120 2.70 -13.65 9.05
C VAL A 120 3.52 -13.01 7.93
N SER A 121 3.22 -13.34 6.67
CA SER A 121 4.00 -12.85 5.53
C SER A 121 3.85 -11.35 5.35
N MET A 122 2.63 -10.81 5.46
CA MET A 122 2.39 -9.36 5.36
C MET A 122 3.06 -8.54 6.47
N GLU A 123 3.16 -9.05 7.70
CA GLU A 123 3.89 -8.35 8.78
C GLU A 123 5.41 -8.35 8.54
N LYS A 124 5.95 -9.42 7.95
CA LYS A 124 7.38 -9.56 7.62
C LYS A 124 7.79 -8.75 6.38
N GLU A 125 7.00 -8.81 5.31
CA GLU A 125 7.34 -8.27 3.98
C GLU A 125 6.66 -6.93 3.66
N GLN A 126 5.69 -6.51 4.47
CA GLN A 126 4.84 -5.32 4.24
C GLN A 126 4.03 -5.32 2.92
N LEU A 127 4.15 -6.36 2.11
CA LEU A 127 3.44 -6.57 0.84
C LEU A 127 2.52 -7.79 0.91
N GLN A 128 1.64 -7.84 -0.08
CA GLN A 128 0.80 -8.98 -0.38
C GLN A 128 1.43 -9.85 -1.46
N ARG A 129 1.15 -11.15 -1.42
CA ARG A 129 1.56 -12.10 -2.46
C ARG A 129 0.36 -12.51 -3.32
N ALA A 130 0.61 -12.76 -4.61
CA ALA A 130 -0.37 -13.35 -5.50
C ALA A 130 -0.69 -14.81 -5.05
N PRO A 131 -1.95 -15.19 -4.86
CA PRO A 131 -2.32 -16.58 -4.58
C PRO A 131 -2.09 -17.46 -5.82
N ALA A 132 -1.51 -18.65 -5.63
CA ALA A 132 -1.18 -19.56 -6.72
C ALA A 132 -2.04 -20.83 -6.74
N LEU A 133 -2.35 -21.39 -5.56
CA LEU A 133 -3.19 -22.58 -5.41
C LEU A 133 -4.66 -22.20 -5.12
N SER A 134 -5.57 -23.15 -5.34
CA SER A 134 -7.00 -22.98 -5.00
C SER A 134 -7.19 -22.54 -3.55
N LEU A 135 -6.51 -23.22 -2.61
CA LEU A 135 -6.64 -22.93 -1.18
C LEU A 135 -6.03 -21.57 -0.80
N ASP A 136 -4.98 -21.14 -1.50
CA ASP A 136 -4.40 -19.81 -1.30
C ASP A 136 -5.38 -18.72 -1.73
N ALA A 137 -6.10 -18.92 -2.85
CA ALA A 137 -7.11 -17.98 -3.32
C ALA A 137 -8.31 -17.92 -2.35
N ASP A 138 -8.75 -19.06 -1.82
CA ASP A 138 -9.82 -19.12 -0.83
C ASP A 138 -9.38 -18.44 0.49
N ALA A 139 -8.15 -18.71 0.97
CA ALA A 139 -7.59 -18.06 2.17
C ALA A 139 -7.35 -16.55 1.97
N HIS A 140 -6.90 -16.13 0.79
CA HIS A 140 -6.73 -14.72 0.41
C HIS A 140 -8.04 -13.96 0.50
N ILE A 141 -9.12 -14.49 -0.09
CA ILE A 141 -10.45 -13.87 -0.02
C ILE A 141 -10.94 -13.85 1.43
N GLY A 142 -10.81 -14.95 2.17
CA GLY A 142 -11.20 -15.00 3.58
C GLY A 142 -10.47 -13.98 4.47
N ALA A 143 -9.19 -13.75 4.21
CA ALA A 143 -8.33 -12.91 5.05
C ALA A 143 -8.33 -11.42 4.66
N LEU A 144 -8.38 -11.09 3.37
CA LEU A 144 -8.04 -9.75 2.84
C LEU A 144 -9.17 -9.04 2.09
N PHE A 145 -10.06 -9.79 1.41
CA PHE A 145 -11.08 -9.21 0.52
C PHE A 145 -11.92 -8.12 1.20
N LEU A 146 -12.37 -8.35 2.43
CA LEU A 146 -13.23 -7.41 3.17
C LEU A 146 -12.57 -6.04 3.36
N GLN A 147 -11.26 -6.01 3.64
CA GLN A 147 -10.50 -4.77 3.85
C GLN A 147 -10.22 -4.09 2.51
N GLN A 148 -9.81 -4.85 1.49
CA GLN A 148 -9.58 -4.32 0.14
C GLN A 148 -10.85 -3.73 -0.49
N TYR A 149 -11.99 -4.37 -0.25
CA TYR A 149 -13.30 -3.89 -0.69
C TYR A 149 -13.68 -2.60 0.04
N SER A 150 -13.50 -2.52 1.36
CA SER A 150 -13.81 -1.28 2.09
C SER A 150 -12.86 -0.13 1.71
N HIS A 151 -11.59 -0.42 1.43
CA HIS A 151 -10.63 0.55 0.88
C HIS A 151 -11.03 1.03 -0.52
N ALA A 152 -11.33 0.11 -1.43
CA ALA A 152 -11.77 0.44 -2.79
C ALA A 152 -13.04 1.29 -2.78
N ARG A 153 -14.09 0.83 -2.08
CA ARG A 153 -15.36 1.56 -1.95
C ARG A 153 -15.15 2.96 -1.36
N ARG A 154 -14.29 3.10 -0.35
CA ARG A 154 -14.02 4.36 0.33
C ARG A 154 -13.21 5.36 -0.52
N VAL A 155 -12.34 4.88 -1.41
CA VAL A 155 -11.59 5.73 -2.35
C VAL A 155 -12.45 6.10 -3.56
N LEU A 156 -13.17 5.14 -4.15
CA LEU A 156 -14.06 5.37 -5.28
C LEU A 156 -15.22 6.30 -4.91
N GLY A 157 -15.80 6.16 -3.72
CA GLY A 157 -16.82 7.09 -3.21
C GLY A 157 -16.31 8.53 -3.04
N GLU A 158 -15.01 8.72 -2.79
CA GLU A 158 -14.41 10.07 -2.78
C GLU A 158 -14.18 10.60 -4.21
N LEU A 159 -13.85 9.75 -5.18
CA LEU A 159 -13.77 10.14 -6.59
C LEU A 159 -15.14 10.58 -7.11
N ILE A 160 -16.17 9.76 -6.90
CA ILE A 160 -17.56 10.06 -7.26
C ILE A 160 -17.99 11.40 -6.67
N LYS A 161 -17.79 11.63 -5.36
CA LYS A 161 -18.13 12.90 -4.69
C LYS A 161 -17.39 14.13 -5.25
N ARG A 162 -16.22 13.98 -5.87
CA ARG A 162 -15.42 15.11 -6.40
C ARG A 162 -15.68 15.42 -7.87
N GLU A 163 -16.08 14.43 -8.66
CA GLU A 163 -16.45 14.63 -10.07
C GLU A 163 -17.96 14.90 -10.21
N ASP A 164 -18.75 14.47 -9.23
CA ASP A 164 -20.22 14.64 -9.12
C ASP A 164 -20.94 14.02 -10.33
N ASP A 165 -21.98 14.67 -10.88
CA ASP A 165 -22.72 14.22 -12.07
C ASP A 165 -21.84 13.89 -13.31
N ARG A 166 -20.59 14.33 -13.33
CA ARG A 166 -19.64 14.05 -14.44
C ARG A 166 -19.05 12.65 -14.40
N PHE A 167 -19.20 11.91 -13.29
CA PHE A 167 -18.59 10.59 -13.12
C PHE A 167 -19.44 9.46 -13.73
N ASN A 168 -19.21 9.15 -15.01
CA ASN A 168 -19.85 8.02 -15.68
C ASN A 168 -18.87 7.26 -16.62
N PRO A 169 -17.87 6.54 -16.06
CA PRO A 169 -16.81 5.91 -16.85
C PRO A 169 -17.35 4.78 -17.76
N GLN A 170 -17.01 4.81 -19.04
CA GLN A 170 -17.50 3.87 -20.06
C GLN A 170 -16.52 2.74 -20.37
N ALA A 171 -15.25 2.91 -20.04
CA ALA A 171 -14.22 1.89 -20.08
C ALA A 171 -13.49 1.80 -18.74
N VAL A 172 -13.69 0.70 -18.02
CA VAL A 172 -13.12 0.45 -16.69
C VAL A 172 -12.15 -0.74 -16.71
N LEU A 173 -10.98 -0.56 -16.08
CA LEU A 173 -9.99 -1.60 -15.82
C LEU A 173 -9.69 -1.70 -14.31
N ASP A 174 -9.89 -2.86 -13.70
CA ASP A 174 -9.44 -3.17 -12.33
C ASP A 174 -8.21 -4.09 -12.37
N ILE A 175 -7.19 -3.76 -11.58
CA ILE A 175 -5.88 -4.44 -11.52
C ILE A 175 -5.60 -4.81 -10.06
N GLY A 176 -5.50 -6.10 -9.76
CA GLY A 176 -5.16 -6.54 -8.41
C GLY A 176 -4.92 -8.04 -8.29
N TYR A 177 -4.37 -8.48 -7.15
CA TYR A 177 -4.20 -9.90 -6.84
C TYR A 177 -5.51 -10.60 -6.41
N GLY A 178 -6.57 -9.83 -6.15
CA GLY A 178 -7.86 -10.32 -5.64
C GLY A 178 -8.87 -10.68 -6.73
N PRO A 179 -10.12 -11.00 -6.36
CA PRO A 179 -11.17 -11.45 -7.28
C PRO A 179 -11.86 -10.31 -8.07
N GLY A 180 -11.12 -9.28 -8.49
CA GLY A 180 -11.71 -8.07 -9.09
C GLY A 180 -12.33 -7.12 -8.06
N THR A 181 -11.69 -6.97 -6.90
CA THR A 181 -12.22 -6.24 -5.74
C THR A 181 -12.55 -4.76 -6.04
N GLY A 182 -11.81 -4.10 -6.92
CA GLY A 182 -12.08 -2.72 -7.31
C GLY A 182 -13.33 -2.62 -8.19
N MET A 183 -13.49 -3.54 -9.15
CA MET A 183 -14.70 -3.63 -9.98
C MET A 183 -15.94 -3.93 -9.14
N ILE A 184 -15.85 -4.86 -8.19
CA ILE A 184 -16.97 -5.20 -7.29
C ILE A 184 -17.41 -3.98 -6.48
N ALA A 185 -16.46 -3.21 -5.94
CA ALA A 185 -16.77 -1.99 -5.17
C ALA A 185 -17.34 -0.86 -6.07
N LEU A 186 -16.85 -0.72 -7.30
CA LEU A 186 -17.39 0.26 -8.26
C LEU A 186 -18.84 -0.09 -8.66
N ASN A 187 -19.08 -1.35 -9.00
CA ASN A 187 -20.40 -1.87 -9.38
C ASN A 187 -21.48 -1.59 -8.31
N GLU A 188 -21.13 -1.65 -7.02
CA GLU A 188 -22.04 -1.30 -5.94
C GLU A 188 -22.30 0.21 -5.85
N LEU A 189 -21.25 1.03 -6.01
CA LEU A 189 -21.37 2.49 -5.91
C LEU A 189 -22.12 3.11 -7.09
N MET A 190 -22.01 2.53 -8.28
CA MET A 190 -22.68 2.98 -9.50
C MET A 190 -24.10 2.41 -9.66
N GLY A 191 -24.47 1.38 -8.87
CA GLY A 191 -25.79 0.76 -8.89
C GLY A 191 -25.99 -0.31 -9.98
N ASP A 192 -27.17 -0.91 -9.98
CA ASP A 192 -27.51 -2.05 -10.83
C ASP A 192 -27.66 -1.70 -12.33
N ASP A 193 -27.95 -0.43 -12.65
CA ASP A 193 -28.03 0.09 -14.02
C ASP A 193 -26.65 0.47 -14.61
N PHE A 194 -25.55 0.20 -13.90
CA PHE A 194 -24.20 0.54 -14.35
C PHE A 194 -23.68 -0.42 -15.44
N LEU A 195 -23.98 -0.08 -16.70
CA LEU A 195 -23.70 -0.88 -17.88
C LEU A 195 -22.67 -0.21 -18.82
N PRO A 196 -21.42 0.02 -18.39
CA PRO A 196 -20.39 0.66 -19.22
C PRO A 196 -19.97 -0.24 -20.39
N ARG A 197 -19.57 0.38 -21.50
CA ARG A 197 -19.18 -0.28 -22.76
C ARG A 197 -18.05 -1.31 -22.60
N VAL A 198 -17.10 -1.09 -21.69
CA VAL A 198 -15.97 -2.00 -21.44
C VAL A 198 -15.74 -2.17 -19.94
N LYS A 199 -15.77 -3.42 -19.47
CA LYS A 199 -15.38 -3.81 -18.10
C LYS A 199 -14.32 -4.90 -18.17
N ASP A 200 -13.14 -4.61 -17.65
CA ASP A 200 -12.02 -5.56 -17.61
C ASP A 200 -11.44 -5.70 -16.20
N VAL A 201 -11.09 -6.93 -15.82
CA VAL A 201 -10.41 -7.23 -14.56
C VAL A 201 -9.13 -8.01 -14.88
N TYR A 202 -7.97 -7.42 -14.61
CA TYR A 202 -6.68 -8.11 -14.68
C TYR A 202 -6.31 -8.65 -13.29
N VAL A 203 -6.37 -9.98 -13.15
CA VAL A 203 -5.95 -10.66 -11.92
C VAL A 203 -4.44 -10.91 -11.98
N VAL A 204 -3.68 -10.15 -11.19
CA VAL A 204 -2.21 -10.17 -11.23
C VAL A 204 -1.68 -11.50 -10.69
N GLY A 205 -0.78 -12.16 -11.44
CA GLY A 205 -0.03 -13.33 -11.00
C GLY A 205 0.04 -14.45 -12.04
N ARG A 206 1.18 -15.15 -12.10
CA ARG A 206 1.45 -16.20 -13.10
C ARG A 206 0.45 -17.37 -13.06
N SER A 207 -0.07 -17.69 -11.88
CA SER A 207 -1.01 -18.82 -11.65
C SER A 207 -2.40 -18.35 -11.22
N ASN A 208 -2.90 -17.26 -11.82
CA ASN A 208 -4.16 -16.61 -11.43
C ASN A 208 -5.46 -17.42 -11.71
N LYS A 209 -5.40 -18.59 -12.37
CA LYS A 209 -6.58 -19.38 -12.81
C LYS A 209 -7.62 -19.60 -11.71
N GLU A 210 -7.18 -19.95 -10.50
CA GLU A 210 -8.11 -20.21 -9.39
C GLU A 210 -8.75 -18.94 -8.83
N MET A 211 -8.04 -17.80 -8.83
CA MET A 211 -8.61 -16.51 -8.42
C MET A 211 -9.59 -15.98 -9.47
N LYS A 212 -9.30 -16.12 -10.77
CA LYS A 212 -10.23 -15.76 -11.86
C LYS A 212 -11.58 -16.50 -11.75
N LYS A 213 -11.58 -17.77 -11.30
CA LYS A 213 -12.82 -18.50 -10.98
C LYS A 213 -13.63 -17.84 -9.87
N ARG A 214 -12.99 -17.37 -8.79
CA ARG A 214 -13.69 -16.69 -7.68
C ARG A 214 -14.17 -15.29 -8.09
N ALA A 215 -13.38 -14.56 -8.88
CA ALA A 215 -13.82 -13.30 -9.50
C ALA A 215 -15.14 -13.50 -10.26
N LYS A 216 -15.21 -14.52 -11.11
CA LYS A 216 -16.43 -14.85 -11.88
C LYS A 216 -17.63 -15.18 -10.97
N ILE A 217 -17.41 -15.92 -9.88
CA ILE A 217 -18.46 -16.29 -8.89
C ILE A 217 -19.00 -15.08 -8.11
N LEU A 218 -18.14 -14.08 -7.82
CA LEU A 218 -18.52 -12.89 -7.05
C LEU A 218 -19.14 -11.80 -7.92
N LEU A 219 -18.56 -11.52 -9.09
CA LEU A 219 -19.11 -10.56 -10.05
C LEU A 219 -20.52 -10.97 -10.50
N SER A 220 -20.78 -12.26 -10.73
CA SER A 220 -22.11 -12.77 -11.09
C SER A 220 -23.20 -12.64 -10.01
N ARG A 221 -22.93 -11.93 -8.91
CA ARG A 221 -23.88 -11.61 -7.84
C ARG A 221 -24.39 -10.17 -7.89
N GLN A 222 -23.84 -9.35 -8.79
CA GLN A 222 -24.24 -7.97 -9.01
C GLN A 222 -25.11 -7.93 -10.27
N LEU A 223 -26.25 -7.24 -10.24
CA LEU A 223 -27.21 -7.29 -11.35
C LEU A 223 -26.63 -6.65 -12.62
N CYS A 224 -25.81 -5.60 -12.45
CA CYS A 224 -25.04 -4.94 -13.51
C CYS A 224 -23.99 -5.83 -14.22
N GLU A 225 -23.77 -7.07 -13.77
CA GLU A 225 -22.92 -8.07 -14.44
C GLU A 225 -23.70 -9.10 -15.26
N VAL A 226 -25.02 -9.21 -15.06
CA VAL A 226 -25.86 -10.20 -15.77
C VAL A 226 -26.10 -9.70 -17.20
N PRO A 227 -25.85 -10.52 -18.25
CA PRO A 227 -26.12 -10.11 -19.63
C PRO A 227 -27.61 -9.87 -19.89
N ASP A 228 -28.46 -10.85 -19.55
CA ASP A 228 -29.87 -10.90 -19.94
C ASP A 228 -30.83 -10.62 -18.78
N ALA A 229 -31.89 -9.84 -19.04
CA ALA A 229 -32.85 -9.42 -18.02
C ALA A 229 -33.71 -10.57 -17.47
N SER A 230 -33.94 -11.63 -18.25
CA SER A 230 -34.62 -12.86 -17.81
C SER A 230 -33.83 -13.60 -16.72
N ASP A 231 -32.51 -13.57 -16.82
CA ASP A 231 -31.61 -14.32 -15.95
C ASP A 231 -31.37 -13.61 -14.61
N ALA A 232 -31.64 -12.30 -14.52
CA ALA A 232 -31.49 -11.53 -13.28
C ALA A 232 -32.41 -12.04 -12.15
N ALA A 233 -33.65 -12.42 -12.48
CA ALA A 233 -34.60 -13.01 -11.54
C ALA A 233 -34.20 -14.44 -11.12
N ALA A 234 -33.57 -15.20 -12.03
CA ALA A 234 -33.06 -16.54 -11.74
C ALA A 234 -31.77 -16.49 -10.90
N ALA A 235 -30.85 -15.57 -11.18
CA ALA A 235 -29.55 -15.45 -10.51
C ALA A 235 -29.66 -15.02 -9.05
N SER A 236 -30.65 -14.16 -8.73
CA SER A 236 -30.93 -13.72 -7.35
C SER A 236 -31.59 -14.81 -6.50
N ASN A 237 -32.58 -15.52 -7.05
CA ASN A 237 -33.36 -16.53 -6.30
C ASN A 237 -32.68 -17.91 -6.23
N SER A 238 -32.14 -18.44 -7.33
CA SER A 238 -31.73 -19.86 -7.42
C SER A 238 -30.50 -20.26 -6.59
N LEU A 239 -29.60 -19.30 -6.29
CA LEU A 239 -28.30 -19.58 -5.68
C LEU A 239 -28.16 -19.06 -4.24
N SER A 240 -29.14 -18.31 -3.73
CA SER A 240 -29.09 -17.62 -2.43
C SER A 240 -29.05 -18.54 -1.19
N GLY A 241 -29.24 -19.85 -1.38
CA GLY A 241 -29.14 -20.89 -0.37
C GLY A 241 -28.25 -22.10 -0.72
N PHE A 242 -27.64 -22.15 -1.91
CA PHE A 242 -26.84 -23.31 -2.33
C PHE A 242 -25.44 -23.30 -1.67
N VAL A 243 -25.16 -24.32 -0.85
CA VAL A 243 -23.84 -24.53 -0.23
C VAL A 243 -23.10 -25.61 -1.01
N GLY A 244 -22.03 -25.24 -1.71
CA GLY A 244 -21.29 -26.18 -2.54
C GLY A 244 -20.43 -25.54 -3.64
N PRO A 245 -19.72 -26.37 -4.43
CA PRO A 245 -18.94 -25.92 -5.58
C PRO A 245 -19.86 -25.36 -6.68
N VAL A 246 -19.48 -24.23 -7.27
CA VAL A 246 -20.22 -23.62 -8.39
C VAL A 246 -19.44 -23.83 -9.69
N GLU A 247 -20.10 -24.34 -10.73
CA GLU A 247 -19.52 -24.52 -12.05
C GLU A 247 -19.35 -23.17 -12.77
N THR A 248 -18.11 -22.65 -12.79
CA THR A 248 -17.79 -21.36 -13.42
C THR A 248 -17.89 -21.36 -14.95
N SER A 249 -18.04 -22.52 -15.58
CA SER A 249 -18.30 -22.69 -17.01
C SER A 249 -19.68 -22.14 -17.41
N ARG A 250 -20.71 -22.36 -16.58
CA ARG A 250 -22.11 -21.99 -16.85
C ARG A 250 -22.46 -20.54 -16.50
N ILE A 251 -21.61 -19.87 -15.73
CA ILE A 251 -21.80 -18.46 -15.38
C ILE A 251 -21.46 -17.60 -16.59
N ASN A 252 -22.32 -16.66 -16.98
CA ASN A 252 -21.97 -15.58 -17.90
C ASN A 252 -21.95 -14.25 -17.14
N ILE A 253 -20.97 -13.40 -17.42
CA ILE A 253 -20.83 -12.04 -16.85
C ILE A 253 -20.37 -11.07 -17.94
N ARG A 254 -20.74 -9.79 -17.80
CA ARG A 254 -20.29 -8.71 -18.69
C ARG A 254 -18.79 -8.41 -18.54
N THR A 255 -18.26 -8.46 -17.32
CA THR A 255 -16.83 -8.20 -17.05
C THR A 255 -15.91 -9.27 -17.62
N ARG A 256 -14.97 -8.86 -18.47
CA ARG A 256 -13.96 -9.73 -19.06
C ARG A 256 -12.74 -9.84 -18.14
N ILE A 257 -12.55 -11.02 -17.57
CA ILE A 257 -11.40 -11.32 -16.71
C ILE A 257 -10.20 -11.67 -17.62
N ARG A 258 -9.03 -11.06 -17.34
CA ARG A 258 -7.83 -11.10 -18.19
C ARG A 258 -6.60 -11.68 -17.47
N ASP A 259 -5.68 -12.15 -18.31
CA ASP A 259 -4.45 -12.83 -17.91
C ASP A 259 -3.22 -11.92 -17.97
N ALA A 260 -3.32 -10.81 -18.69
CA ALA A 260 -2.31 -9.77 -18.83
C ALA A 260 -2.98 -8.40 -18.99
N LEU A 261 -2.19 -7.33 -18.86
CA LEU A 261 -2.62 -5.98 -19.26
C LEU A 261 -2.91 -5.92 -20.77
N PRO A 262 -3.91 -5.16 -21.22
CA PRO A 262 -4.05 -4.83 -22.64
C PRO A 262 -2.85 -4.02 -23.14
N SER A 263 -2.55 -4.16 -24.44
CA SER A 263 -1.61 -3.30 -25.16
C SER A 263 -2.30 -2.17 -25.93
N THR A 264 -3.49 -2.41 -26.49
CA THR A 264 -4.16 -1.50 -27.45
C THR A 264 -5.39 -0.77 -26.92
N LYS A 265 -5.91 -1.16 -25.75
CA LYS A 265 -7.15 -0.58 -25.18
C LYS A 265 -6.85 0.52 -24.19
N GLN A 266 -7.65 1.58 -24.25
CA GLN A 266 -7.59 2.68 -23.29
C GLN A 266 -8.88 2.74 -22.45
N TYR A 267 -8.78 3.37 -21.27
CA TYR A 267 -9.78 3.32 -20.19
C TYR A 267 -10.01 4.70 -19.58
N ASP A 268 -11.28 4.99 -19.27
CA ASP A 268 -11.70 6.20 -18.55
C ASP A 268 -11.38 6.09 -17.05
N LEU A 269 -11.39 4.86 -16.52
CA LEU A 269 -11.09 4.57 -15.12
C LEU A 269 -10.19 3.36 -15.01
N ILE A 270 -9.02 3.53 -14.38
CA ILE A 270 -8.14 2.44 -14.01
C ILE A 270 -8.03 2.38 -12.48
N ILE A 271 -8.31 1.21 -11.90
CA ILE A 271 -8.22 0.94 -10.47
C ILE A 271 -7.05 -0.03 -10.26
N VAL A 272 -6.12 0.31 -9.37
CA VAL A 272 -4.97 -0.52 -9.00
C VAL A 272 -5.03 -0.77 -7.50
N ASN A 273 -5.33 -2.01 -7.10
CA ASN A 273 -5.57 -2.37 -5.70
C ASN A 273 -4.48 -3.33 -5.19
N GLN A 274 -3.56 -2.78 -4.41
CA GLN A 274 -2.48 -3.45 -3.69
C GLN A 274 -1.59 -4.32 -4.59
N ALA A 275 -1.18 -3.76 -5.74
CA ALA A 275 -0.52 -4.49 -6.81
C ALA A 275 0.54 -3.69 -7.59
N LEU A 276 0.87 -2.46 -7.18
CA LEU A 276 1.82 -1.61 -7.94
C LEU A 276 3.28 -2.03 -7.72
N LEU A 277 3.58 -2.66 -6.58
CA LEU A 277 4.90 -3.20 -6.22
C LEU A 277 4.81 -4.71 -5.95
N THR A 278 5.68 -5.51 -6.59
CA THR A 278 5.64 -6.97 -6.41
C THR A 278 6.52 -7.47 -5.27
N ARG A 279 7.64 -6.80 -4.98
CA ARG A 279 8.63 -7.19 -3.95
C ARG A 279 9.32 -5.95 -3.37
N GLU A 280 9.61 -5.96 -2.06
CA GLU A 280 10.26 -4.82 -1.38
C GLU A 280 11.60 -4.42 -2.03
N HIS A 281 12.41 -5.39 -2.48
CA HIS A 281 13.72 -5.12 -3.09
C HIS A 281 13.65 -4.56 -4.53
N ASN A 282 12.51 -4.66 -5.20
CA ASN A 282 12.33 -4.07 -6.54
C ASN A 282 11.91 -2.60 -6.47
N PHE A 283 11.62 -2.05 -5.29
CA PHE A 283 11.33 -0.63 -5.15
C PHE A 283 12.59 0.22 -5.43
N PRO A 284 12.53 1.29 -6.24
CA PRO A 284 11.34 1.85 -6.89
C PRO A 284 11.05 1.32 -8.31
N ARG A 285 11.96 0.54 -8.92
CA ARG A 285 11.90 0.11 -10.34
C ARG A 285 10.56 -0.50 -10.75
N ASP A 286 9.99 -1.41 -9.95
CA ASP A 286 8.68 -2.02 -10.23
C ASP A 286 7.56 -0.96 -10.34
N VAL A 287 7.59 0.04 -9.45
CA VAL A 287 6.58 1.11 -9.41
C VAL A 287 6.66 1.94 -10.68
N ASP A 288 7.87 2.33 -11.08
CA ASP A 288 8.11 3.16 -12.26
C ASP A 288 7.63 2.45 -13.55
N LEU A 289 8.04 1.19 -13.74
CA LEU A 289 7.68 0.38 -14.92
C LEU A 289 6.19 0.05 -14.99
N ASN A 290 5.58 -0.36 -13.88
CA ASN A 290 4.16 -0.68 -13.84
C ASN A 290 3.32 0.57 -14.11
N LEU A 291 3.73 1.72 -13.57
CA LEU A 291 3.02 2.98 -13.74
C LEU A 291 3.08 3.48 -15.19
N GLU A 292 4.22 3.36 -15.87
CA GLU A 292 4.34 3.70 -17.29
C GLU A 292 3.41 2.85 -18.17
N MET A 293 3.37 1.53 -17.93
CA MET A 293 2.44 0.64 -18.64
C MET A 293 0.98 1.03 -18.38
N ILE A 294 0.63 1.35 -17.13
CA ILE A 294 -0.75 1.70 -16.74
C ILE A 294 -1.18 3.07 -17.30
N LEU A 295 -0.30 4.08 -17.26
CA LEU A 295 -0.59 5.41 -17.79
C LEU A 295 -0.78 5.41 -19.31
N GLY A 296 -0.05 4.55 -20.04
CA GLY A 296 -0.26 4.35 -21.48
C GLY A 296 -1.67 3.84 -21.85
N LEU A 297 -2.44 3.32 -20.88
CA LEU A 297 -3.81 2.84 -21.05
C LEU A 297 -4.85 3.87 -20.58
N LEU A 298 -4.47 5.03 -20.06
CA LEU A 298 -5.39 6.01 -19.49
C LEU A 298 -5.89 7.01 -20.55
N LEU A 299 -7.20 7.13 -20.76
CA LEU A 299 -7.80 8.08 -21.70
C LEU A 299 -7.62 9.55 -21.23
N PRO A 300 -7.56 10.53 -22.17
CA PRO A 300 -7.66 11.94 -21.82
C PRO A 300 -8.98 12.24 -21.09
N GLY A 301 -8.90 12.92 -19.95
CA GLY A 301 -10.03 13.12 -19.04
C GLY A 301 -10.26 11.97 -18.04
N GLY A 302 -9.57 10.83 -18.19
CA GLY A 302 -9.73 9.65 -17.34
C GLY A 302 -8.99 9.71 -16.01
N HIS A 303 -9.40 8.83 -15.09
CA HIS A 303 -8.89 8.74 -13.71
C HIS A 303 -8.09 7.47 -13.46
N LEU A 304 -6.96 7.63 -12.75
CA LEU A 304 -6.16 6.53 -12.23
C LEU A 304 -6.26 6.52 -10.69
N VAL A 305 -6.82 5.44 -10.15
CA VAL A 305 -7.02 5.20 -8.72
C VAL A 305 -6.01 4.17 -8.24
N LEU A 306 -5.00 4.61 -7.48
CA LEU A 306 -4.01 3.75 -6.84
C LEU A 306 -4.35 3.57 -5.37
N ILE A 307 -4.44 2.32 -4.90
CA ILE A 307 -4.72 1.96 -3.50
C ILE A 307 -3.67 0.97 -3.04
N GLU A 308 -2.93 1.31 -1.99
CA GLU A 308 -1.93 0.46 -1.35
C GLU A 308 -2.22 0.33 0.15
N ARG A 309 -1.57 -0.64 0.80
CA ARG A 309 -1.72 -0.85 2.24
C ARG A 309 -1.17 0.34 3.04
N GLY A 310 -1.85 0.72 4.12
CA GLY A 310 -1.50 1.88 4.96
C GLY A 310 -0.33 1.60 5.89
N ASN A 311 0.80 1.20 5.33
CA ASN A 311 2.08 1.00 6.00
C ASN A 311 3.17 1.85 5.31
N THR A 312 4.39 1.78 5.84
CA THR A 312 5.53 2.58 5.36
C THR A 312 5.89 2.30 3.89
N LEU A 313 5.75 1.05 3.44
CA LEU A 313 6.08 0.63 2.08
C LEU A 313 4.99 1.02 1.07
N GLY A 314 3.71 0.83 1.42
CA GLY A 314 2.58 1.25 0.59
C GLY A 314 2.48 2.78 0.46
N PHE A 315 2.77 3.53 1.53
CA PHE A 315 2.89 4.98 1.44
C PHE A 315 4.01 5.42 0.49
N GLU A 316 5.23 4.87 0.63
CA GLU A 316 6.34 5.23 -0.28
C GLU A 316 6.09 4.76 -1.72
N THR A 317 5.37 3.66 -1.92
CA THR A 317 4.91 3.19 -3.25
C THR A 317 3.99 4.23 -3.90
N ILE A 318 2.99 4.73 -3.17
CA ILE A 318 2.10 5.80 -3.62
C ILE A 318 2.84 7.13 -3.81
N ALA A 319 3.73 7.49 -2.89
CA ALA A 319 4.51 8.73 -2.96
C ALA A 319 5.49 8.71 -4.14
N ARG A 320 6.11 7.56 -4.44
CA ARG A 320 6.92 7.35 -5.64
C ARG A 320 6.09 7.49 -6.91
N ALA A 321 4.93 6.86 -6.99
CA ALA A 321 4.04 6.98 -8.15
C ALA A 321 3.65 8.46 -8.40
N ARG A 322 3.26 9.17 -7.34
CA ARG A 322 2.99 10.62 -7.39
C ARG A 322 4.20 11.42 -7.85
N GLN A 323 5.41 11.09 -7.37
CA GLN A 323 6.64 11.77 -7.77
C GLN A 323 6.92 11.58 -9.27
N VAL A 324 6.82 10.35 -9.79
CA VAL A 324 7.06 10.04 -11.20
C VAL A 324 6.07 10.78 -12.11
N MET A 325 4.79 10.86 -11.72
CA MET A 325 3.74 11.54 -12.48
C MET A 325 3.81 13.07 -12.46
N LEU A 326 4.23 13.67 -11.34
CA LEU A 326 4.19 15.13 -11.16
C LEU A 326 5.55 15.82 -11.29
N ARG A 327 6.67 15.10 -11.15
CA ARG A 327 8.04 15.62 -11.13
C ARG A 327 8.19 16.94 -10.33
N PRO A 328 7.76 16.98 -9.05
CA PRO A 328 7.76 18.21 -8.26
C PRO A 328 9.16 18.84 -8.11
N GLU A 329 10.22 18.04 -8.22
CA GLU A 329 11.61 18.50 -8.30
C GLU A 329 11.88 19.53 -9.40
N SER A 330 11.15 19.48 -10.51
CA SER A 330 11.32 20.38 -11.67
C SER A 330 10.50 21.67 -11.56
N TYR A 331 9.56 21.74 -10.60
CA TYR A 331 8.58 22.82 -10.46
C TYR A 331 8.55 23.42 -9.04
N LYS A 332 9.72 23.61 -8.43
CA LYS A 332 9.88 24.02 -7.02
C LYS A 332 9.20 25.35 -6.64
N LEU A 333 9.03 26.26 -7.60
CA LEU A 333 8.45 27.59 -7.38
C LEU A 333 6.91 27.59 -7.43
N GLU A 334 6.31 26.62 -8.12
CA GLU A 334 4.86 26.56 -8.30
C GLU A 334 4.13 26.04 -7.05
N ARG A 335 2.93 26.54 -6.84
CA ARG A 335 2.04 26.22 -5.71
C ARG A 335 0.66 25.79 -6.23
N GLY A 336 -0.16 25.20 -5.36
CA GLY A 336 -1.48 24.69 -5.75
C GLY A 336 -1.42 23.37 -6.55
N ARG A 337 -2.41 23.15 -7.41
CA ARG A 337 -2.64 21.94 -8.22
C ARG A 337 -2.68 22.22 -9.73
N ILE A 338 -1.86 23.18 -10.20
CA ILE A 338 -1.58 23.39 -11.64
C ILE A 338 -1.13 22.07 -12.28
N PRO A 339 -1.81 21.57 -13.35
CA PRO A 339 -1.47 20.29 -13.98
C PRO A 339 -0.01 20.20 -14.47
N ARG A 340 0.58 19.01 -14.30
CA ARG A 340 2.00 18.73 -14.59
C ARG A 340 2.14 18.02 -15.93
N PRO A 341 3.04 18.46 -16.83
CA PRO A 341 3.31 17.73 -18.05
C PRO A 341 3.97 16.39 -17.73
N TYR A 342 3.60 15.36 -18.48
CA TYR A 342 4.16 14.02 -18.43
C TYR A 342 4.73 13.66 -19.79
N ILE A 343 5.93 13.07 -19.77
CA ILE A 343 6.67 12.63 -20.96
C ILE A 343 6.99 11.14 -20.76
N ARG A 344 6.46 10.30 -21.66
CA ARG A 344 6.63 8.84 -21.68
C ARG A 344 8.08 8.47 -22.02
N GLY A 345 8.59 7.36 -21.49
CA GLY A 345 9.96 6.92 -21.75
C GLY A 345 11.07 7.86 -21.25
N SER A 346 10.76 8.92 -20.49
CA SER A 346 11.75 9.88 -19.96
C SER A 346 12.68 9.26 -18.91
N SER A 347 13.71 8.56 -19.41
CA SER A 347 14.86 8.08 -18.64
C SER A 347 15.72 9.24 -18.12
N VAL A 348 15.82 10.31 -18.91
CA VAL A 348 16.35 11.61 -18.49
C VAL A 348 15.37 12.25 -17.51
N LYS A 349 15.78 12.30 -16.24
CA LYS A 349 15.12 13.13 -15.23
C LYS A 349 15.39 14.59 -15.59
N PRO A 350 14.39 15.48 -15.68
CA PRO A 350 14.63 16.92 -15.72
C PRO A 350 15.05 17.45 -14.34
N GLN A 351 16.22 17.02 -13.86
CA GLN A 351 17.10 17.93 -13.15
C GLN A 351 17.59 18.93 -14.19
N ARG A 352 16.95 20.11 -14.24
CA ARG A 352 17.72 21.32 -14.46
C ARG A 352 18.69 21.42 -13.29
N LEU A 353 19.87 20.80 -13.44
CA LEU A 353 21.06 21.25 -12.74
C LEU A 353 21.18 22.72 -13.07
N ARG A 354 21.15 23.56 -12.03
CA ARG A 354 21.52 24.95 -12.23
C ARG A 354 23.00 24.95 -12.57
N HIS A 355 23.42 25.87 -13.44
CA HIS A 355 24.82 26.12 -13.76
C HIS A 355 25.67 26.44 -12.49
N GLU A 356 24.98 26.78 -11.38
CA GLU A 356 25.49 27.09 -10.06
C GLU A 356 25.91 25.85 -9.23
N ASP A 357 25.46 24.64 -9.55
CA ASP A 357 25.66 23.42 -8.72
C ASP A 357 26.85 22.54 -9.16
N GLN A 358 27.70 23.00 -10.10
CA GLN A 358 28.96 22.34 -10.44
C GLN A 358 30.07 22.69 -9.43
N LEU A 359 30.08 22.03 -8.27
CA LEU A 359 31.13 22.17 -7.25
C LEU A 359 32.37 21.28 -7.51
N ILE A 360 32.85 21.28 -8.75
CA ILE A 360 34.26 20.97 -9.05
C ILE A 360 34.92 22.33 -9.20
N THR A 361 35.69 22.75 -8.19
CA THR A 361 36.56 23.92 -8.30
C THR A 361 37.86 23.51 -8.98
N ASP A 362 38.58 24.48 -9.56
CA ASP A 362 39.89 24.22 -10.18
C ASP A 362 40.89 23.57 -9.20
N ALA A 363 40.71 23.82 -7.90
CA ALA A 363 41.47 23.17 -6.83
C ALA A 363 41.16 21.67 -6.64
N HIS A 364 39.95 21.21 -7.00
CA HIS A 364 39.62 19.78 -7.06
C HIS A 364 40.25 19.13 -8.30
N VAL A 365 40.19 19.78 -9.46
CA VAL A 365 40.84 19.30 -10.70
C VAL A 365 42.35 19.14 -10.47
N ALA A 366 43.02 20.19 -9.96
CA ALA A 366 44.45 20.15 -9.64
C ALA A 366 44.82 19.16 -8.52
N HIS A 367 43.86 18.73 -7.68
CA HIS A 367 44.10 17.65 -6.71
C HIS A 367 44.00 16.28 -7.38
N GLU A 368 43.03 16.09 -8.27
CA GLU A 368 42.80 14.84 -9.01
C GLU A 368 43.92 14.59 -10.02
N GLU A 369 44.40 15.62 -10.73
CA GLU A 369 45.61 15.58 -11.57
C GLU A 369 46.86 15.16 -10.79
N ARG A 370 47.07 15.68 -9.58
CA ARG A 370 48.18 15.24 -8.72
C ARG A 370 48.03 13.79 -8.25
N LEU A 371 46.80 13.33 -8.05
CA LEU A 371 46.54 11.97 -7.58
C LEU A 371 46.74 10.97 -8.72
N LEU A 372 46.33 11.31 -9.94
CA LEU A 372 46.63 10.59 -11.17
C LEU A 372 48.15 10.58 -11.43
N ALA A 373 48.84 11.71 -11.38
CA ALA A 373 50.29 11.76 -11.57
C ALA A 373 51.08 10.96 -10.51
N ALA A 374 50.54 10.82 -9.29
CA ALA A 374 51.11 9.97 -8.26
C ALA A 374 50.84 8.47 -8.52
N LEU A 375 49.64 8.11 -8.98
CA LEU A 375 49.31 6.74 -9.38
C LEU A 375 50.10 6.31 -10.62
N ASP A 376 50.25 7.17 -11.63
CA ASP A 376 51.10 6.94 -12.81
C ASP A 376 52.59 6.82 -12.42
N ALA A 377 53.02 7.39 -11.28
CA ALA A 377 54.36 7.21 -10.76
C ALA A 377 54.51 5.88 -9.99
N GLU A 378 53.49 5.47 -9.23
CA GLU A 378 53.44 4.16 -8.58
C GLU A 378 53.32 3.01 -9.61
N GLU A 379 52.57 3.18 -10.70
CA GLU A 379 52.46 2.18 -11.78
C GLU A 379 53.78 2.03 -12.56
N ARG A 380 54.49 3.13 -12.84
CA ARG A 380 55.83 3.10 -13.46
C ARG A 380 56.88 2.36 -12.62
N ASP A 381 56.71 2.28 -11.30
CA ASP A 381 57.61 1.54 -10.40
C ASP A 381 57.25 0.04 -10.29
N SER A 382 56.28 -0.45 -11.10
CA SER A 382 55.67 -1.78 -10.96
C SER A 382 55.70 -2.67 -12.21
N ARG A 383 56.89 -2.88 -12.82
CA ARG A 383 57.22 -4.04 -13.70
C ARG A 383 56.28 -4.36 -14.90
N VAL A 384 55.42 -3.45 -15.34
CA VAL A 384 54.51 -3.66 -16.48
C VAL A 384 55.16 -3.29 -17.83
N SER A 385 56.10 -2.34 -17.84
CA SER A 385 56.82 -1.88 -19.06
C SER A 385 57.51 -3.00 -19.82
N ASP A 386 58.10 -3.96 -19.10
CA ASP A 386 58.92 -5.02 -19.69
C ASP A 386 58.05 -6.02 -20.48
N PHE A 387 56.80 -6.23 -20.05
CA PHE A 387 55.88 -7.19 -20.66
C PHE A 387 55.21 -6.64 -21.92
N GLU A 388 54.91 -5.33 -21.93
CA GLU A 388 54.39 -4.62 -23.10
C GLU A 388 55.45 -4.52 -24.21
N ALA A 389 56.72 -4.33 -23.84
CA ALA A 389 57.84 -4.42 -24.78
C ALA A 389 57.99 -5.82 -25.39
N GLU A 390 57.96 -6.89 -24.59
CA GLU A 390 58.08 -8.28 -25.08
C GLU A 390 56.93 -8.68 -26.03
N ILE A 391 55.71 -8.19 -25.77
CA ILE A 391 54.55 -8.43 -26.65
C ILE A 391 54.68 -7.68 -27.98
N ASN A 392 55.03 -6.39 -27.94
CA ASN A 392 55.22 -5.58 -29.14
C ASN A 392 56.40 -6.09 -30.00
N GLU A 393 57.45 -6.65 -29.39
CA GLU A 393 58.56 -7.28 -30.11
C GLU A 393 58.16 -8.61 -30.78
N ARG A 394 57.28 -9.42 -30.15
CA ARG A 394 56.78 -10.68 -30.74
C ARG A 394 55.70 -10.52 -31.81
N HIS A 395 54.82 -9.52 -31.66
CA HIS A 395 53.60 -9.42 -32.45
C HIS A 395 53.46 -8.12 -33.26
N GLY A 396 54.37 -7.16 -33.08
CA GLY A 396 54.24 -5.81 -33.63
C GLY A 396 53.35 -4.92 -32.76
N ALA A 397 53.59 -3.61 -32.81
CA ALA A 397 52.72 -2.64 -32.17
C ALA A 397 51.46 -2.43 -33.04
N VAL A 398 50.28 -2.56 -32.41
CA VAL A 398 48.98 -2.41 -33.07
C VAL A 398 48.84 -0.98 -33.62
N SER A 399 48.52 -0.85 -34.90
CA SER A 399 48.33 0.44 -35.55
C SER A 399 46.94 1.04 -35.25
N ALA A 400 46.82 2.36 -35.34
CA ALA A 400 45.54 3.03 -35.14
C ALA A 400 44.47 2.60 -36.15
N ASP A 401 44.87 2.11 -37.33
CA ASP A 401 43.96 1.63 -38.38
C ASP A 401 43.42 0.21 -38.08
N GLU A 402 44.14 -0.61 -37.32
CA GLU A 402 43.66 -1.92 -36.84
C GLU A 402 42.70 -1.80 -35.64
N LEU A 403 42.63 -0.63 -35.01
CA LEU A 403 41.73 -0.30 -33.91
C LEU A 403 40.43 0.40 -34.37
N ARG A 404 40.33 0.79 -35.65
CA ARG A 404 39.08 1.32 -36.22
C ARG A 404 38.05 0.20 -36.33
N PHE A 405 36.82 0.47 -35.91
CA PHE A 405 35.73 -0.48 -36.08
C PHE A 405 35.16 -0.39 -37.50
N GLU A 406 34.86 -1.54 -38.12
CA GLU A 406 34.37 -1.67 -39.51
C GLU A 406 33.08 -0.88 -39.86
N PHE A 407 32.44 -0.27 -38.86
CA PHE A 407 31.18 0.46 -38.97
C PHE A 407 31.34 2.00 -38.98
N GLU A 408 32.56 2.53 -38.81
CA GLU A 408 32.78 4.00 -38.80
C GLU A 408 32.51 4.66 -40.17
N ASP A 409 32.58 3.90 -41.27
CA ASP A 409 32.26 4.35 -42.63
C ASP A 409 30.86 3.92 -43.12
N ASP A 410 30.03 3.27 -42.28
CA ASP A 410 28.70 2.78 -42.69
C ASP A 410 27.67 3.92 -42.68
N ALA A 411 27.24 4.34 -43.88
CA ALA A 411 26.36 5.49 -44.12
C ALA A 411 24.96 5.42 -43.47
N ASN A 412 24.66 4.37 -42.70
CA ASN A 412 23.48 4.27 -41.85
C ASN A 412 23.68 4.84 -40.43
N PHE A 413 24.90 5.23 -40.04
CA PHE A 413 25.19 5.82 -38.73
C PHE A 413 25.69 7.27 -38.85
N GLU A 414 24.84 8.21 -38.44
CA GLU A 414 25.13 9.64 -38.46
C GLU A 414 25.79 10.07 -37.14
N VAL A 415 27.04 10.54 -37.20
CA VAL A 415 27.79 11.03 -36.03
C VAL A 415 27.64 12.55 -35.93
N THR A 416 26.69 13.02 -35.13
CA THR A 416 26.42 14.46 -34.95
C THR A 416 27.54 15.15 -34.19
N ALA A 417 28.04 16.28 -34.73
CA ALA A 417 29.07 17.09 -34.09
C ALA A 417 28.52 17.85 -32.86
N VAL A 418 29.36 17.99 -31.83
CA VAL A 418 28.98 18.55 -30.51
C VAL A 418 28.52 20.02 -30.59
N GLU A 419 28.93 20.77 -31.62
CA GLU A 419 28.68 22.21 -31.73
C GLU A 419 27.26 22.56 -32.22
N GLU A 420 26.55 21.65 -32.90
CA GLU A 420 25.17 21.88 -33.35
C GLU A 420 24.13 21.69 -32.23
N ALA A 421 24.54 21.22 -31.04
CA ALA A 421 23.67 21.05 -29.88
C ALA A 421 23.29 22.36 -29.15
N ALA A 422 23.61 23.53 -29.73
CA ALA A 422 23.47 24.86 -29.13
C ALA A 422 22.16 25.60 -29.48
N GLU A 423 21.32 25.07 -30.37
CA GLU A 423 19.94 25.55 -30.53
C GLU A 423 19.12 25.22 -29.26
N PRO A 424 18.25 26.13 -28.77
CA PRO A 424 17.51 25.93 -27.53
C PRO A 424 16.45 24.84 -27.71
N ALA A 425 16.83 23.60 -27.32
CA ALA A 425 16.05 22.37 -27.38
C ALA A 425 14.56 22.56 -27.68
N GLU A 426 14.18 22.24 -28.92
CA GLU A 426 12.78 22.17 -29.34
C GLU A 426 11.97 21.41 -28.29
N SER A 427 10.79 21.94 -27.96
CA SER A 427 10.03 21.54 -26.78
C SER A 427 9.86 20.02 -26.70
N ALA A 428 10.53 19.40 -25.72
CA ALA A 428 10.44 17.96 -25.47
C ALA A 428 8.97 17.52 -25.45
N HIS A 429 8.58 16.70 -26.43
CA HIS A 429 7.19 16.42 -26.78
C HIS A 429 6.34 16.06 -25.56
N ILE A 430 5.43 16.95 -25.16
CA ILE A 430 4.57 16.76 -24.00
C ILE A 430 3.38 15.88 -24.40
N ASP A 431 3.37 14.63 -23.94
CA ASP A 431 2.32 13.68 -24.31
C ASP A 431 0.95 14.06 -23.73
N TYR A 432 0.92 14.52 -22.48
CA TYR A 432 -0.27 14.99 -21.78
C TYR A 432 0.06 15.63 -20.43
N HIS A 433 -0.94 16.25 -19.82
CA HIS A 433 -0.86 16.78 -18.45
C HIS A 433 -1.59 15.88 -17.43
N LEU A 434 -1.09 15.83 -16.20
CA LEU A 434 -1.61 15.07 -15.06
C LEU A 434 -1.90 15.96 -13.86
N SER A 435 -2.99 15.70 -13.15
CA SER A 435 -3.40 16.40 -11.93
C SER A 435 -3.79 15.44 -10.80
N VAL A 436 -3.66 15.87 -9.54
CA VAL A 436 -4.07 15.12 -8.34
C VAL A 436 -5.48 15.53 -7.95
N VAL A 437 -6.41 14.59 -8.06
CA VAL A 437 -7.77 14.75 -7.55
C VAL A 437 -7.78 14.58 -6.02
N ALA A 438 -7.09 13.56 -5.49
CA ALA A 438 -7.01 13.25 -4.07
C ALA A 438 -5.79 12.34 -3.76
N PRO A 439 -5.34 12.18 -2.51
CA PRO A 439 -5.71 12.95 -1.31
C PRO A 439 -4.93 14.26 -1.16
N CYS A 440 -3.84 14.46 -1.91
CA CYS A 440 -2.96 15.62 -1.72
C CYS A 440 -3.61 16.92 -2.25
N PRO A 441 -3.69 18.00 -1.46
CA PRO A 441 -4.21 19.29 -1.90
C PRO A 441 -3.15 20.15 -2.61
N HIS A 442 -2.10 19.54 -3.17
CA HIS A 442 -0.99 20.27 -3.82
C HIS A 442 -0.23 19.36 -4.79
N HIS A 443 0.50 19.94 -5.76
CA HIS A 443 1.38 19.21 -6.68
C HIS A 443 2.88 19.30 -6.34
N SER A 444 3.29 20.18 -5.42
CA SER A 444 4.68 20.29 -4.94
C SER A 444 5.17 19.01 -4.21
N ALA A 445 6.45 18.96 -3.82
CA ALA A 445 7.06 17.75 -3.23
C ALA A 445 6.32 17.29 -1.97
N CYS A 446 6.11 15.96 -1.81
CA CYS A 446 5.38 15.45 -0.66
C CYS A 446 6.18 15.69 0.64
N PRO A 447 5.63 16.38 1.66
CA PRO A 447 6.38 16.72 2.88
C PRO A 447 6.63 15.52 3.80
N LEU A 448 5.95 14.40 3.57
CA LEU A 448 6.06 13.16 4.35
C LEU A 448 6.92 12.06 3.68
N GLN A 449 7.30 12.25 2.42
CA GLN A 449 8.07 11.27 1.64
C GLN A 449 9.57 11.34 1.99
N LEU A 450 10.16 10.19 2.30
CA LEU A 450 11.58 10.00 2.55
C LEU A 450 12.30 9.33 1.37
N GLY A 451 11.60 8.63 0.49
CA GLY A 451 12.10 8.12 -0.79
C GLY A 451 12.74 6.72 -0.76
N ASP A 452 13.01 6.14 0.42
CA ASP A 452 13.23 4.70 0.58
C ASP A 452 12.48 4.19 1.84
N PRO A 453 11.58 3.18 1.71
CA PRO A 453 10.90 2.51 2.82
C PRO A 453 11.83 2.08 3.98
N LYS A 454 13.10 1.78 3.69
CA LYS A 454 14.10 1.36 4.70
C LYS A 454 14.38 2.44 5.74
N TYR A 455 14.23 3.73 5.41
CA TYR A 455 14.51 4.81 6.37
C TYR A 455 13.55 4.79 7.58
N TYR A 456 12.31 4.34 7.40
CA TYR A 456 11.35 4.14 8.50
C TYR A 456 11.72 2.97 9.44
N LYS A 457 12.60 2.06 9.01
CA LYS A 457 13.05 0.90 9.80
C LYS A 457 14.23 1.25 10.74
N ILE A 458 14.79 2.47 10.67
CA ILE A 458 15.91 2.93 11.52
C ILE A 458 15.43 3.20 12.97
N SER A 459 15.86 2.37 13.93
CA SER A 459 15.36 2.37 15.31
C SER A 459 15.37 3.73 16.00
N ASN A 460 16.49 4.44 15.90
CA ASN A 460 16.74 5.66 16.69
C ASN A 460 15.91 6.87 16.21
N HIS A 461 15.29 6.77 15.03
CA HIS A 461 14.50 7.86 14.44
C HIS A 461 13.06 7.48 14.10
N LYS A 462 12.65 6.22 14.33
CA LYS A 462 11.30 5.71 14.01
C LYS A 462 10.14 6.59 14.53
N HIS A 463 10.31 7.21 15.70
CA HIS A 463 9.30 8.10 16.31
C HIS A 463 9.18 9.49 15.65
N ARG A 464 10.12 9.86 14.75
CA ARG A 464 10.16 11.18 14.10
C ARG A 464 9.47 11.20 12.72
N PHE A 465 9.23 10.03 12.14
CA PHE A 465 8.65 9.90 10.80
C PHE A 465 7.16 9.58 10.86
N SER A 466 6.34 10.48 10.31
CA SER A 466 4.95 10.18 9.96
C SER A 466 4.84 9.92 8.46
N PHE A 467 3.92 9.06 8.06
CA PHE A 467 3.57 8.79 6.66
C PHE A 467 2.07 9.06 6.45
N CYS A 468 1.64 9.24 5.20
CA CYS A 468 0.22 9.48 4.91
C CYS A 468 -0.53 8.14 4.80
N SER A 469 -1.41 7.89 5.75
CA SER A 469 -2.36 6.78 5.74
C SER A 469 -3.74 7.25 6.20
N PHE A 470 -4.74 6.44 5.88
CA PHE A 470 -6.14 6.65 6.23
C PHE A 470 -6.71 5.32 6.73
N ASP A 471 -7.73 5.36 7.56
CA ASP A 471 -8.42 4.17 8.06
C ASP A 471 -9.89 4.14 7.65
N GLN A 472 -10.40 2.94 7.39
CA GLN A 472 -11.82 2.69 7.16
C GLN A 472 -12.29 1.58 8.10
N VAL A 473 -13.44 1.80 8.74
CA VAL A 473 -14.12 0.78 9.56
C VAL A 473 -15.09 0.01 8.68
N VAL A 474 -15.04 -1.32 8.77
CA VAL A 474 -15.91 -2.25 8.04
C VAL A 474 -16.54 -3.24 9.02
N GLU A 475 -17.81 -3.56 8.82
CA GLU A 475 -18.48 -4.62 9.58
C GLU A 475 -18.04 -6.00 9.07
N ARG A 476 -17.80 -6.93 10.00
CA ARG A 476 -17.40 -8.30 9.69
C ARG A 476 -18.64 -9.13 9.33
N PRO A 477 -18.79 -9.59 8.09
CA PRO A 477 -19.79 -10.58 7.76
C PRO A 477 -19.51 -11.91 8.47
N LYS A 478 -20.53 -12.78 8.50
CA LYS A 478 -20.50 -14.09 9.16
C LYS A 478 -19.24 -14.91 8.84
N TYR A 479 -18.83 -14.97 7.56
CA TYR A 479 -17.66 -15.75 7.14
C TYR A 479 -16.35 -15.22 7.77
N THR A 480 -16.18 -13.90 7.89
CA THR A 480 -14.98 -13.29 8.49
C THR A 480 -14.95 -13.54 9.99
N MET A 481 -16.12 -13.47 10.65
CA MET A 481 -16.25 -13.84 12.07
C MET A 481 -15.91 -15.31 12.30
N GLU A 482 -16.38 -16.23 11.46
CA GLU A 482 -16.13 -17.68 11.59
C GLU A 482 -14.69 -18.09 11.28
N LEU A 483 -14.06 -17.45 10.29
CA LEU A 483 -12.63 -17.59 10.03
C LEU A 483 -11.83 -17.20 11.28
N LYS A 484 -12.10 -16.01 11.84
CA LYS A 484 -11.36 -15.43 12.97
C LYS A 484 -11.74 -16.02 14.35
N ARG A 485 -12.58 -17.06 14.42
CA ARG A 485 -12.87 -17.84 15.65
C ARG A 485 -11.76 -18.83 15.99
N GLY A 486 -11.54 -19.04 17.29
CA GLY A 486 -10.62 -20.05 17.85
C GLY A 486 -9.17 -19.57 17.95
N LYS A 487 -8.37 -20.35 18.70
CA LYS A 487 -6.96 -20.07 19.08
C LYS A 487 -6.15 -19.29 18.06
N LEU A 488 -6.00 -19.84 16.84
CA LEU A 488 -5.12 -19.31 15.78
C LEU A 488 -5.29 -17.82 15.49
N LEU A 489 -6.51 -17.37 15.20
CA LEU A 489 -6.74 -15.97 14.80
C LEU A 489 -7.32 -15.11 15.94
N ALA A 490 -7.59 -15.72 17.10
CA ALA A 490 -8.07 -15.02 18.28
C ALA A 490 -6.94 -14.45 19.16
N THR A 491 -5.78 -15.11 19.25
CA THR A 491 -4.64 -14.68 20.07
C THR A 491 -4.07 -13.31 19.67
N ALA A 492 -3.34 -12.70 20.61
CA ALA A 492 -2.48 -11.55 20.31
C ALA A 492 -1.21 -12.04 19.58
N TRP A 493 -0.67 -11.21 18.70
CA TRP A 493 0.47 -11.56 17.87
C TRP A 493 1.80 -11.46 18.64
N ASP A 494 2.61 -12.52 18.64
CA ASP A 494 3.97 -12.52 19.20
C ASP A 494 5.02 -12.44 18.08
N LYS A 495 5.59 -11.25 17.90
CA LYS A 495 6.61 -10.96 16.89
C LYS A 495 7.94 -11.72 17.09
N ARG A 496 8.15 -12.32 18.26
CA ARG A 496 9.36 -13.12 18.58
C ARG A 496 9.16 -14.61 18.31
N ALA A 497 7.93 -15.05 18.03
CA ALA A 497 7.63 -16.44 17.73
C ALA A 497 7.78 -16.73 16.23
N HIS A 498 8.19 -17.95 15.88
CA HIS A 498 8.38 -18.34 14.47
C HIS A 498 7.06 -18.37 13.70
N ASP A 499 6.00 -18.86 14.37
CA ASP A 499 4.62 -18.98 13.90
C ASP A 499 3.83 -17.65 13.97
N GLY A 500 4.34 -16.64 14.67
CA GLY A 500 3.66 -15.36 14.91
C GLY A 500 2.65 -15.35 16.07
N PHE A 501 2.35 -16.50 16.68
CA PHE A 501 1.37 -16.63 17.76
C PHE A 501 1.98 -16.93 19.12
N GLY A 502 3.16 -17.55 19.16
CA GLY A 502 3.89 -17.81 20.40
C GLY A 502 3.14 -18.74 21.34
N PHE A 503 2.45 -19.75 20.80
CA PHE A 503 1.64 -20.69 21.60
C PHE A 503 2.42 -21.34 22.74
N ASP A 504 3.71 -21.62 22.54
CA ASP A 504 4.62 -22.17 23.56
C ASP A 504 4.73 -21.31 24.83
N ARG A 505 4.39 -20.02 24.74
CA ARG A 505 4.42 -19.05 25.85
C ARG A 505 3.06 -18.80 26.49
N ILE A 506 1.98 -19.33 25.90
CA ILE A 506 0.62 -19.17 26.42
C ILE A 506 0.29 -20.40 27.27
N SER A 507 -0.17 -20.20 28.50
CA SER A 507 -0.48 -21.33 29.39
C SER A 507 -1.57 -22.23 28.79
N LYS A 508 -1.47 -23.55 29.04
CA LYS A 508 -2.46 -24.53 28.55
C LYS A 508 -3.89 -24.20 29.01
N SER A 509 -4.06 -23.57 30.17
CA SER A 509 -5.35 -23.08 30.68
C SER A 509 -5.88 -21.88 29.88
N ALA A 510 -5.07 -20.86 29.62
CA ALA A 510 -5.45 -19.72 28.77
C ALA A 510 -5.76 -20.17 27.34
N LEU A 511 -4.96 -21.11 26.80
CA LEU A 511 -5.22 -21.76 25.52
C LEU A 511 -6.57 -22.46 25.51
N LYS A 512 -6.92 -23.25 26.54
CA LYS A 512 -8.21 -23.95 26.64
C LYS A 512 -9.40 -22.99 26.74
N VAL A 513 -9.24 -21.83 27.39
CA VAL A 513 -10.26 -20.77 27.43
C VAL A 513 -10.46 -20.09 26.06
N LEU A 514 -9.42 -20.05 25.21
CA LEU A 514 -9.50 -19.57 23.81
C LEU A 514 -10.08 -20.61 22.84
N GLU A 515 -10.42 -21.82 23.31
CA GLU A 515 -11.18 -22.81 22.53
C GLU A 515 -12.68 -22.57 22.71
N GLY A 516 -13.43 -22.56 21.61
CA GLY A 516 -14.89 -22.41 21.61
C GLY A 516 -15.40 -21.00 21.91
N LEU A 517 -14.71 -20.19 22.71
CA LEU A 517 -15.06 -18.79 22.90
C LEU A 517 -14.65 -17.96 21.68
N GLY A 518 -15.65 -17.43 20.95
CA GLY A 518 -15.45 -16.23 20.14
C GLY A 518 -14.94 -15.10 21.03
N ARG A 519 -14.18 -14.14 20.46
CA ARG A 519 -13.53 -13.06 21.24
C ARG A 519 -14.55 -12.32 22.12
N ARG A 520 -14.50 -12.61 23.43
CA ARG A 520 -15.45 -12.12 24.46
C ARG A 520 -15.66 -10.60 24.47
N ASN A 521 -14.66 -9.83 24.01
CA ASN A 521 -14.67 -8.36 23.99
C ASN A 521 -14.38 -7.76 22.58
N SER A 522 -14.49 -8.53 21.49
CA SER A 522 -14.32 -7.94 20.13
C SER A 522 -15.66 -7.49 19.59
N GLY A 523 -15.75 -6.23 19.16
CA GLY A 523 -16.85 -5.79 18.32
C GLY A 523 -16.93 -6.54 16.99
N ASN A 524 -18.09 -6.44 16.34
CA ASN A 524 -18.36 -7.00 15.02
C ASN A 524 -17.65 -6.23 13.88
N THR A 525 -16.86 -5.21 14.19
CA THR A 525 -16.15 -4.39 13.20
C THR A 525 -14.65 -4.68 13.16
N GLU A 526 -14.01 -4.27 12.06
CA GLU A 526 -12.56 -4.09 11.97
C GLU A 526 -12.21 -2.80 11.25
N SER A 527 -11.06 -2.23 11.59
CA SER A 527 -10.45 -1.14 10.83
C SER A 527 -9.33 -1.71 9.95
N GLY A 528 -9.22 -1.19 8.73
CA GLY A 528 -8.09 -1.44 7.84
C GLY A 528 -7.49 -0.10 7.43
N SER A 529 -6.16 0.02 7.49
CA SER A 529 -5.44 1.22 7.04
C SER A 529 -4.94 1.07 5.60
N PHE A 530 -5.06 2.14 4.82
CA PHE A 530 -4.67 2.24 3.41
C PHE A 530 -3.95 3.57 3.12
N SER A 531 -3.22 3.62 2.02
CA SER A 531 -2.64 4.82 1.41
C SER A 531 -3.09 4.83 -0.04
N TYR A 532 -3.51 5.96 -0.58
CA TYR A 532 -4.09 6.02 -1.93
C TYR A 532 -3.71 7.31 -2.65
N LEU A 533 -3.91 7.32 -3.96
CA LEU A 533 -3.78 8.46 -4.84
C LEU A 533 -4.81 8.34 -5.96
N ILE A 534 -5.51 9.43 -6.25
CA ILE A 534 -6.39 9.57 -7.41
C ILE A 534 -5.76 10.65 -8.29
N MET A 535 -5.34 10.23 -9.48
CA MET A 535 -4.84 11.09 -10.54
C MET A 535 -5.88 11.24 -11.63
N ARG A 536 -5.85 12.36 -12.33
CA ARG A 536 -6.62 12.63 -13.55
C ARG A 536 -5.64 12.97 -14.66
N ARG A 537 -5.88 12.42 -15.85
CA ARG A 537 -5.23 12.87 -17.09
C ARG A 537 -6.07 14.02 -17.65
N GLU A 538 -5.47 15.18 -17.83
CA GLU A 538 -6.20 16.28 -18.48
C GLU A 538 -6.35 16.02 -19.98
N LYS A 539 -7.30 16.74 -20.59
CA LYS A 539 -7.45 16.78 -22.04
C LYS A 539 -6.25 17.53 -22.63
N ASN A 540 -5.75 17.08 -23.78
CA ASN A 540 -4.61 17.71 -24.46
C ASN A 540 -5.07 18.61 -25.62
N ASP A 541 -6.23 19.24 -25.48
CA ASP A 541 -6.73 20.24 -26.42
C ASP A 541 -6.06 21.61 -26.18
N ALA A 542 -5.94 22.40 -27.24
CA ALA A 542 -5.25 23.69 -27.19
C ALA A 542 -5.86 24.68 -26.18
N ALA A 543 -7.15 24.59 -25.87
CA ALA A 543 -7.79 25.45 -24.87
C ALA A 543 -7.38 25.05 -23.43
N THR A 544 -7.39 23.75 -23.13
CA THR A 544 -6.89 23.21 -21.85
C THR A 544 -5.39 23.50 -21.66
N VAL A 545 -4.56 23.35 -22.69
CA VAL A 545 -3.11 23.67 -22.63
C VAL A 545 -2.88 25.15 -22.32
N ARG A 546 -3.53 26.07 -23.05
CA ARG A 546 -3.50 27.53 -22.76
C ARG A 546 -3.97 27.86 -21.34
N THR A 547 -4.97 27.14 -20.83
CA THR A 547 -5.45 27.32 -19.45
C THR A 547 -4.38 26.92 -18.43
N ILE A 548 -3.66 25.83 -18.68
CA ILE A 548 -2.54 25.38 -17.82
C ILE A 548 -1.37 26.36 -17.89
N GLU A 549 -1.08 26.92 -19.06
CA GLU A 549 -0.01 27.91 -19.27
C GLU A 549 -0.30 29.22 -18.53
N THR A 550 -1.51 29.79 -18.67
CA THR A 550 -1.89 31.02 -17.95
C THR A 550 -1.91 30.84 -16.42
N GLN A 551 -2.35 29.67 -15.91
CA GLN A 551 -2.21 29.32 -14.49
C GLN A 551 -0.74 29.28 -14.03
N ARG A 552 0.14 28.75 -14.88
CA ARG A 552 1.58 28.63 -14.61
C ARG A 552 2.27 30.00 -14.58
N GLU A 553 1.94 30.87 -15.52
CA GLU A 553 2.42 32.27 -15.61
C GLU A 553 2.00 33.10 -14.38
N HIS A 554 0.74 33.00 -13.96
CA HIS A 554 0.23 33.74 -12.81
C HIS A 554 0.59 33.10 -11.45
N HIS A 555 1.21 31.91 -11.45
CA HIS A 555 1.51 31.10 -10.26
C HIS A 555 0.30 30.89 -9.33
N TYR A 556 -0.91 30.98 -9.88
CA TYR A 556 -2.18 30.91 -9.17
C TYR A 556 -3.06 29.84 -9.79
N ASP A 557 -3.41 28.87 -8.97
CA ASP A 557 -4.43 27.87 -9.32
C ASP A 557 -5.80 28.50 -9.12
N ASN A 558 -6.63 28.50 -10.17
CA ASN A 558 -7.88 29.26 -10.19
C ASN A 558 -9.03 28.50 -9.50
N ASN A 559 -8.83 28.31 -8.20
CA ASN A 559 -9.86 28.23 -7.16
C ASN A 559 -10.96 27.17 -7.36
N ASN A 560 -10.62 25.88 -7.19
CA ASN A 560 -11.64 24.84 -7.01
C ASN A 560 -12.07 24.75 -5.54
N SER A 561 -13.37 24.59 -5.27
CA SER A 561 -13.92 24.38 -3.92
C SER A 561 -13.25 23.21 -3.17
N HIS A 562 -12.68 22.26 -3.90
CA HIS A 562 -12.00 21.08 -3.38
C HIS A 562 -10.50 21.26 -3.04
N ASP A 563 -9.95 22.48 -3.09
CA ASP A 563 -8.56 22.83 -2.72
C ASP A 563 -8.31 22.91 -1.19
N LEU A 564 -9.18 22.29 -0.41
CA LEU A 564 -9.15 22.36 1.05
C LEU A 564 -8.00 21.53 1.66
N PRO A 565 -7.31 22.06 2.68
CA PRO A 565 -6.33 21.30 3.45
C PRO A 565 -6.87 19.97 3.99
N ARG A 566 -6.08 18.90 3.86
CA ARG A 566 -6.46 17.55 4.28
C ARG A 566 -5.86 17.16 5.62
N VAL A 567 -6.69 16.69 6.53
CA VAL A 567 -6.33 16.22 7.86
C VAL A 567 -5.61 14.86 7.78
N ILE A 568 -4.36 14.82 8.25
CA ILE A 568 -3.48 13.63 8.15
C ILE A 568 -3.61 12.74 9.39
N GLU A 569 -3.98 13.29 10.54
CA GLU A 569 -4.05 12.57 11.82
C GLU A 569 -5.32 12.96 12.57
N TYR A 570 -5.82 12.05 13.42
CA TYR A 570 -6.97 12.32 14.29
C TYR A 570 -6.75 13.57 15.17
N PRO A 571 -7.79 14.42 15.36
CA PRO A 571 -7.67 15.70 16.06
C PRO A 571 -7.26 15.53 17.52
N THR A 572 -6.17 16.17 17.93
CA THR A 572 -5.76 16.18 19.34
C THR A 572 -6.56 17.22 20.11
N ARG A 573 -7.42 16.76 21.02
CA ARG A 573 -8.32 17.60 21.83
C ARG A 573 -7.66 17.99 23.15
N ILE A 574 -7.53 19.28 23.39
CA ILE A 574 -7.04 19.90 24.64
C ILE A 574 -8.20 20.73 25.22
N LYS A 575 -8.19 21.06 26.52
CA LYS A 575 -9.22 21.90 27.15
C LYS A 575 -9.45 23.18 26.32
N ASN A 576 -10.65 23.33 25.76
CA ASN A 576 -11.06 24.44 24.88
C ASN A 576 -10.23 24.67 23.60
N ASN A 577 -9.41 23.72 23.14
CA ASN A 577 -8.62 23.84 21.90
C ASN A 577 -8.47 22.51 21.16
N VAL A 578 -8.59 22.52 19.83
CA VAL A 578 -8.31 21.36 18.98
C VAL A 578 -7.08 21.65 18.12
N LYS A 579 -6.13 20.71 18.12
CA LYS A 579 -4.99 20.72 17.20
C LYS A 579 -5.30 19.80 16.01
N LEU A 580 -5.31 20.36 14.81
CA LEU A 580 -5.48 19.65 13.54
C LEU A 580 -4.12 19.59 12.83
N LYS A 581 -3.61 18.40 12.53
CA LYS A 581 -2.40 18.23 11.69
C LYS A 581 -2.84 17.95 10.25
N MET A 582 -2.46 18.81 9.33
CA MET A 582 -2.95 18.77 7.95
C MET A 582 -1.87 19.03 6.90
N CYS A 583 -2.10 18.49 5.71
CA CYS A 583 -1.37 18.81 4.50
C CYS A 583 -2.06 20.02 3.85
N THR A 584 -1.30 21.04 3.45
CA THR A 584 -1.84 22.29 2.89
C THR A 584 -1.37 22.51 1.45
N LEU A 585 -2.06 23.42 0.74
CA LEU A 585 -1.71 23.91 -0.61
C LEU A 585 -0.24 24.35 -0.72
N SER A 586 0.35 24.80 0.39
CA SER A 586 1.74 25.21 0.53
C SER A 586 2.76 24.07 0.35
N GLY A 587 2.33 22.81 0.26
CA GLY A 587 3.21 21.64 0.21
C GLY A 587 3.88 21.27 1.54
N ASN A 588 3.44 21.86 2.65
CA ASN A 588 3.98 21.61 3.98
C ASN A 588 2.94 20.89 4.87
N VAL A 589 3.40 20.36 6.00
CA VAL A 589 2.51 19.88 7.06
C VAL A 589 2.32 21.01 8.07
N GLU A 590 1.08 21.45 8.27
CA GLU A 590 0.75 22.49 9.23
C GLU A 590 -0.01 21.90 10.42
N VAL A 591 0.26 22.43 11.62
CA VAL A 591 -0.51 22.14 12.84
C VAL A 591 -1.34 23.36 13.18
N TRP A 592 -2.63 23.29 12.86
CA TRP A 592 -3.60 24.38 13.06
C TRP A 592 -4.22 24.27 14.45
N GLN A 593 -4.42 25.43 15.09
CA GLN A 593 -5.12 25.52 16.38
C GLN A 593 -6.52 26.11 16.17
N VAL A 594 -7.53 25.37 16.62
CA VAL A 594 -8.95 25.74 16.60
C VAL A 594 -9.44 25.82 18.06
N PRO A 595 -9.26 26.97 18.73
CA PRO A 595 -9.78 27.19 20.07
C PRO A 595 -11.28 27.50 20.05
N LYS A 596 -11.97 27.26 21.18
CA LYS A 596 -13.39 27.61 21.37
C LYS A 596 -13.68 29.10 21.15
N SER A 597 -12.66 29.96 21.31
CA SER A 597 -12.74 31.40 21.04
C SER A 597 -12.66 31.78 19.56
N LEU A 598 -12.36 30.85 18.64
CA LEU A 598 -12.51 31.06 17.19
C LEU A 598 -13.98 30.93 16.74
N GLY A 599 -14.80 30.22 17.53
CA GLY A 599 -16.21 30.01 17.26
C GLY A 599 -16.75 28.76 17.95
N LYS A 600 -18.01 28.79 18.41
CA LYS A 600 -18.66 27.63 19.02
C LYS A 600 -18.83 26.50 17.98
N GLN A 601 -19.30 26.84 16.78
CA GLN A 601 -19.50 25.90 15.67
C GLN A 601 -18.17 25.34 15.15
N THR A 602 -17.20 26.21 14.83
CA THR A 602 -15.88 25.80 14.31
C THR A 602 -15.15 24.88 15.29
N TYR A 603 -15.22 25.14 16.60
CA TYR A 603 -14.68 24.26 17.63
C TYR A 603 -15.47 22.95 17.82
N HIS A 604 -16.80 22.97 17.71
CA HIS A 604 -17.62 21.75 17.72
C HIS A 604 -17.20 20.83 16.57
N ASP A 605 -17.12 21.38 15.36
CA ASP A 605 -16.86 20.66 14.13
C ASP A 605 -15.41 20.13 14.10
N ALA A 606 -14.43 20.93 14.53
CA ALA A 606 -13.04 20.48 14.67
C ALA A 606 -12.89 19.29 15.65
N ARG A 607 -13.75 19.17 16.67
CA ARG A 607 -13.76 17.98 17.56
C ARG A 607 -14.31 16.73 16.86
N LYS A 608 -15.11 16.88 15.80
CA LYS A 608 -15.80 15.81 15.07
C LYS A 608 -15.12 15.41 13.74
N VAL A 609 -14.08 16.14 13.34
CA VAL A 609 -13.15 15.78 12.26
C VAL A 609 -12.49 14.41 12.51
N ARG A 610 -12.22 13.66 11.44
CA ARG A 610 -11.40 12.43 11.41
C ARG A 610 -10.22 12.56 10.45
N GLN A 611 -9.33 11.57 10.49
CA GLN A 611 -8.28 11.39 9.49
C GLN A 611 -8.91 11.30 8.07
N GLY A 612 -8.37 12.04 7.10
CA GLY A 612 -8.87 12.09 5.73
C GLY A 612 -9.90 13.19 5.43
N ASP A 613 -10.57 13.77 6.43
CA ASP A 613 -11.46 14.92 6.21
C ASP A 613 -10.66 16.12 5.66
N MET A 614 -11.35 16.96 4.87
CA MET A 614 -10.86 18.29 4.50
C MET A 614 -11.37 19.34 5.49
N TRP A 615 -10.76 20.52 5.52
CA TRP A 615 -11.08 21.54 6.51
C TRP A 615 -11.22 22.96 5.93
N ALA A 616 -12.44 23.51 5.98
CA ALA A 616 -12.80 24.82 5.43
C ALA A 616 -12.92 25.95 6.46
N LEU A 617 -13.11 25.67 7.76
CA LEU A 617 -13.52 26.68 8.75
C LEU A 617 -12.36 27.51 9.35
N GLY A 618 -11.20 27.54 8.70
CA GLY A 618 -10.05 28.35 9.10
C GLY A 618 -9.34 27.90 10.39
N LYS A 619 -8.50 28.78 10.95
CA LYS A 619 -7.65 28.55 12.14
C LYS A 619 -7.41 29.85 12.89
N LYS A 620 -7.09 29.77 14.19
CA LYS A 620 -6.60 30.95 14.95
C LYS A 620 -5.08 31.13 14.84
N SER A 621 -4.34 30.02 14.85
CA SER A 621 -2.88 30.03 14.66
C SER A 621 -2.42 28.76 13.96
N THR A 622 -1.23 28.80 13.35
CA THR A 622 -0.61 27.69 12.64
C THR A 622 0.85 27.53 13.07
N VAL A 623 1.32 26.29 13.13
CA VAL A 623 2.74 25.96 13.23
C VAL A 623 3.10 25.15 12.00
N VAL A 624 3.90 25.74 11.10
CA VAL A 624 4.40 25.05 9.91
C VAL A 624 5.50 24.08 10.33
N ARG A 625 5.35 22.81 9.95
CA ARG A 625 6.42 21.81 9.99
C ARG A 625 6.90 21.61 8.56
N ASN A 626 8.05 22.21 8.27
CA ASN A 626 8.73 22.04 6.99
C ASN A 626 9.02 20.56 6.73
N ARG A 627 9.13 20.22 5.44
CA ARG A 627 9.68 18.94 4.97
C ARG A 627 11.02 18.64 5.66
N PHE A 628 11.34 17.36 5.82
CA PHE A 628 12.64 16.92 6.29
C PHE A 628 13.74 17.53 5.39
N SER A 629 14.70 18.26 5.97
CA SER A 629 15.73 18.96 5.19
C SER A 629 16.64 17.97 4.46
N ASP A 630 17.14 18.35 3.29
CA ASP A 630 17.93 17.48 2.43
C ASP A 630 19.21 16.98 3.13
N GLU A 631 19.86 17.85 3.93
CA GLU A 631 20.98 17.51 4.84
C GLU A 631 20.62 16.39 5.84
N LYS A 632 19.43 16.44 6.46
CA LYS A 632 18.98 15.39 7.39
C LYS A 632 18.63 14.10 6.62
N LEU A 633 18.08 14.23 5.42
CA LEU A 633 17.82 13.12 4.49
C LEU A 633 19.13 12.43 4.09
N GLU A 634 20.20 13.18 3.86
CA GLU A 634 21.53 12.65 3.60
C GLU A 634 22.12 11.94 4.81
N ASN A 635 21.99 12.52 6.01
CA ASN A 635 22.36 11.86 7.26
C ASN A 635 21.59 10.54 7.47
N LEU A 636 20.31 10.44 7.06
CA LEU A 636 19.58 9.16 7.04
C LEU A 636 20.12 8.17 6.00
N LYS A 637 20.51 8.62 4.80
CA LYS A 637 21.20 7.77 3.80
C LYS A 637 22.49 7.20 4.38
N ARG A 638 23.32 8.03 5.01
CA ARG A 638 24.56 7.63 5.70
C ARG A 638 24.26 6.57 6.78
N LEU A 639 23.30 6.80 7.68
CA LEU A 639 22.87 5.86 8.72
C LEU A 639 22.26 4.55 8.17
N ALA A 640 21.49 4.62 7.07
CA ALA A 640 20.99 3.44 6.40
C ALA A 640 22.14 2.60 5.81
N SER A 641 23.15 3.24 5.23
CA SER A 641 24.32 2.56 4.66
C SER A 641 25.17 1.87 5.74
N THR A 642 25.39 2.50 6.89
CA THR A 642 26.17 1.91 7.99
C THR A 642 25.42 0.75 8.62
N ASN A 643 24.13 0.91 8.94
CA ASN A 643 23.28 -0.18 9.42
C ASN A 643 23.24 -1.37 8.45
N SER A 644 23.19 -1.12 7.13
CA SER A 644 23.24 -2.17 6.10
C SER A 644 24.60 -2.89 6.08
N LYS A 645 25.72 -2.15 6.19
CA LYS A 645 27.07 -2.73 6.32
C LYS A 645 27.21 -3.58 7.60
N HIS A 646 26.67 -3.12 8.73
CA HIS A 646 26.64 -3.88 9.99
C HIS A 646 25.78 -5.15 9.88
N ALA A 647 24.59 -5.06 9.28
CA ALA A 647 23.72 -6.21 9.04
C ALA A 647 24.38 -7.25 8.12
N ARG A 648 25.04 -6.82 7.04
CA ARG A 648 25.80 -7.71 6.14
C ARG A 648 26.93 -8.41 6.88
N ARG A 649 27.74 -7.68 7.66
CA ARG A 649 28.81 -8.25 8.50
C ARG A 649 28.26 -9.22 9.56
N ALA A 650 27.11 -8.95 10.15
CA ALA A 650 26.47 -9.85 11.12
C ALA A 650 25.92 -11.12 10.45
N GLN A 651 25.36 -11.02 9.24
CA GLN A 651 24.90 -12.17 8.47
C GLN A 651 26.05 -13.01 7.95
N GLN A 652 27.15 -12.39 7.47
CA GLN A 652 28.41 -13.08 7.16
C GLN A 652 28.90 -13.85 8.40
N LYS A 653 29.04 -13.21 9.57
CA LYS A 653 29.41 -13.91 10.82
C LYS A 653 28.47 -15.05 11.19
N LYS A 654 27.15 -14.95 10.93
CA LYS A 654 26.20 -16.06 11.13
C LYS A 654 26.43 -17.20 10.14
N ASN A 655 26.67 -16.88 8.87
CA ASN A 655 26.96 -17.87 7.83
C ASN A 655 28.29 -18.58 8.11
N THR A 656 29.36 -17.84 8.46
CA THR A 656 30.65 -18.41 8.88
C THR A 656 30.48 -19.28 10.13
N ARG A 657 29.71 -18.85 11.15
CA ARG A 657 29.41 -19.69 12.33
C ARG A 657 28.61 -20.95 11.99
N LYS A 658 27.70 -20.90 11.02
CA LYS A 658 26.98 -22.07 10.53
C LYS A 658 27.89 -23.02 9.76
N LEU A 659 28.81 -22.47 8.95
CA LEU A 659 29.83 -23.24 8.25
C LEU A 659 30.73 -23.95 9.28
N VAL A 660 31.40 -23.18 10.15
CA VAL A 660 32.30 -23.68 11.19
C VAL A 660 31.59 -24.63 12.16
N GLY A 661 30.31 -24.39 12.48
CA GLY A 661 29.50 -25.30 13.32
C GLY A 661 29.04 -26.59 12.63
N VAL A 662 29.22 -26.71 11.31
CA VAL A 662 29.03 -27.96 10.53
C VAL A 662 30.37 -28.66 10.28
N LEU A 663 31.51 -28.01 10.60
CA LEU A 663 32.86 -28.43 10.25
C LEU A 663 33.63 -29.17 11.37
N ALA A 664 32.99 -29.48 12.51
CA ALA A 664 33.64 -30.24 13.58
C ALA A 664 33.70 -31.76 13.31
N ASP A 665 32.70 -32.33 12.63
CA ASP A 665 32.52 -33.79 12.52
C ASP A 665 32.77 -34.37 11.11
N LYS A 666 33.09 -33.56 10.09
CA LYS A 666 32.99 -33.98 8.66
C LYS A 666 34.03 -33.44 7.67
N PHE A 667 35.14 -32.86 8.10
CA PHE A 667 36.20 -32.40 7.18
C PHE A 667 37.59 -32.79 7.68
N ASP A 668 38.24 -33.72 6.98
CA ASP A 668 39.69 -33.73 6.87
C ASP A 668 40.08 -32.52 6.02
N TRP A 669 40.80 -31.57 6.61
CA TRP A 669 41.33 -30.42 5.90
C TRP A 669 42.74 -30.73 5.39
N PRO A 670 43.10 -30.32 4.16
CA PRO A 670 44.51 -30.22 3.78
C PRO A 670 45.23 -29.26 4.74
N GLU A 671 46.38 -29.67 5.27
CA GLU A 671 47.15 -28.95 6.31
C GLU A 671 47.40 -27.48 5.96
N GLN A 672 47.60 -27.19 4.67
CA GLN A 672 47.80 -25.86 4.10
C GLN A 672 46.72 -24.82 4.51
N ILE A 673 45.46 -25.23 4.68
CA ILE A 673 44.38 -24.32 5.09
C ILE A 673 44.45 -24.02 6.60
N PHE A 674 44.94 -24.97 7.41
CA PHE A 674 45.21 -24.71 8.82
C PHE A 674 46.35 -23.71 8.99
N ASP A 675 47.43 -23.82 8.22
CA ASP A 675 48.55 -22.89 8.25
C ASP A 675 48.15 -21.46 7.82
N GLU A 676 47.36 -21.30 6.75
CA GLU A 676 46.84 -19.99 6.35
C GLU A 676 45.94 -19.37 7.44
N VAL A 677 45.05 -20.16 8.05
CA VAL A 677 44.15 -19.67 9.10
C VAL A 677 44.92 -19.35 10.39
N ALA A 678 45.94 -20.13 10.74
CA ALA A 678 46.84 -19.86 11.87
C ALA A 678 47.63 -18.56 11.63
N ALA A 679 48.26 -18.41 10.46
CA ALA A 679 48.99 -17.20 10.08
C ALA A 679 48.11 -15.95 10.11
N GLN A 680 46.87 -16.02 9.60
CA GLN A 680 45.90 -14.92 9.69
C GLN A 680 45.48 -14.62 11.14
N LEU A 681 45.42 -15.63 12.01
CA LEU A 681 45.12 -15.46 13.43
C LEU A 681 46.27 -14.74 14.16
N GLU A 682 47.51 -15.16 13.92
CA GLU A 682 48.74 -14.61 14.51
C GLU A 682 49.03 -13.19 14.04
N GLN A 683 48.74 -12.87 12.77
CA GLN A 683 48.84 -11.52 12.23
C GLN A 683 47.74 -10.60 12.80
N SER A 684 46.66 -11.14 13.36
CA SER A 684 45.57 -10.32 13.89
C SER A 684 46.02 -9.46 15.07
N LYS A 685 45.70 -8.17 15.04
CA LYS A 685 46.00 -7.22 16.14
C LYS A 685 45.56 -7.75 17.51
N LYS A 686 44.43 -8.46 17.57
CA LYS A 686 43.88 -9.00 18.82
C LYS A 686 44.79 -10.09 19.42
N TYR A 687 45.23 -11.05 18.61
CA TYR A 687 46.14 -12.11 19.04
C TYR A 687 47.47 -11.50 19.53
N ARG A 688 48.08 -10.62 18.73
CA ARG A 688 49.30 -9.88 19.11
C ARG A 688 49.16 -9.11 20.43
N THR A 689 48.02 -8.44 20.66
CA THR A 689 47.77 -7.75 21.95
C THR A 689 47.48 -8.67 23.13
N GLN A 690 47.06 -9.92 22.90
CA GLN A 690 46.89 -10.91 23.96
C GLN A 690 48.22 -11.62 24.27
N GLY A 691 49.02 -11.98 23.25
CA GLY A 691 50.38 -12.51 23.41
C GLY A 691 51.26 -11.56 24.22
N LYS A 692 51.30 -10.27 23.84
CA LYS A 692 52.02 -9.22 24.60
C LYS A 692 51.50 -8.97 26.02
N ARG A 693 50.25 -9.37 26.32
CA ARG A 693 49.68 -9.29 27.68
C ARG A 693 49.94 -10.54 28.52
N ALA A 694 50.29 -11.65 27.89
CA ALA A 694 50.58 -12.92 28.53
C ALA A 694 52.08 -13.27 28.49
N SER A 695 52.93 -12.32 28.08
CA SER A 695 54.39 -12.43 28.04
C SER A 695 54.95 -13.60 27.21
N TYR A 696 54.26 -13.99 26.12
CA TYR A 696 54.74 -15.01 25.18
C TYR A 696 55.69 -14.47 24.09
N ASP A 697 56.33 -13.31 24.30
CA ASP A 697 57.36 -12.73 23.41
C ASP A 697 58.74 -13.36 23.73
N VAL A 698 58.86 -14.69 23.55
CA VAL A 698 60.14 -15.43 23.61
C VAL A 698 60.44 -15.91 22.19
N ASP A 699 61.63 -15.61 21.66
CA ASP A 699 62.05 -16.13 20.35
C ASP A 699 62.14 -17.67 20.45
N PRO A 700 61.47 -18.44 19.58
CA PRO A 700 61.53 -19.90 19.60
C PRO A 700 62.95 -20.49 19.51
N ARG A 701 63.94 -19.70 19.11
CA ARG A 701 65.37 -20.08 19.06
C ARG A 701 66.06 -20.07 20.42
N ASP A 702 65.55 -19.29 21.38
CA ASP A 702 66.11 -19.15 22.72
C ASP A 702 65.52 -20.17 23.73
N PHE A 703 64.71 -21.12 23.25
CA PHE A 703 64.01 -22.10 24.07
C PHE A 703 64.88 -23.35 24.35
N ASP A 704 65.75 -23.28 25.37
CA ASP A 704 66.65 -24.37 25.81
C ASP A 704 65.96 -25.52 26.58
N GLY A 705 64.77 -25.94 26.10
CA GLY A 705 64.19 -27.26 26.35
C GLY A 705 64.01 -27.74 27.80
N LYS A 706 63.80 -26.84 28.77
CA LYS A 706 63.61 -27.16 30.20
C LYS A 706 62.35 -26.53 30.79
#